data_AF-A0A7V2FY31-F1
#
_entry.id   AF-A0A7V2FY31-F1
#
_cell.length_a   1.000
_cell.length_b   1.000
_cell.length_c   1.000
_cell.angle_alpha   90.00
_cell.angle_beta   90.00
_cell.angle_gamma   90.00
#
_symmetry.space_group_name_H-M   'P 1'
#
loop_
_entity.id
_entity.type
_entity.pdbx_description
1 polymer ?
#
loop_
_entity_poly.entity_id
_entity_poly.type
_entity_poly.pdbx_seq_one_letter_code
_entity_poly.pdbx_strand_id
1 'polypeptide(L)'
;MTAASPSRFPSGAQRRSRPTQVLTAAVLCFGAARLGHLAAIPPENVTAVAPGSGLALAAVLVWGPGVWPGIWLGALFGHAWAFFDATSPASLAVSTAVGFGIAGAAAVQALLGAALLRRFASPGLFDRAPQVLTFTAIAALVGLLNATAGTVILYLGGLLQGSDAVFTWKTWWLGDTVAILVVTPVVLTWYAHWPPSWRSRWYTELVLLLAALGVMSGLLFGNGLSPQWSWPFLLVPVLLWAALRLGQRGTVLATLLMGSVAVWETARGHGPFVQAARSVHEALLPLQAFLGITTVTFLVLSALMVERQRAEETLRRAEMQRRRLLEQMPAVLWTTDRELRYTSSLGAGLAALNLQPNQYVGRTLQEYFGIDDPNYLPLAAHYRALAGASSCYEMVWQGVAFHAHVEPLRNRKGDIIGTLGIALDITARKQAEEALQESEARFRHLAAALPQIVWTMTPDGRNYFLNQRWYDYTGLTPEQCRDPEQISQVMHPDDRAAAYARFAEAAATGTVFESETRLRRGRDGAYRWFLVRAEPIRDESGRLVRWYGTSTDVEDHKRLEQTLQRERDFSAAILDSARILVIVLDRQGRILRFSRACEETTGYTFAEVQGKPVWELLAIPHEVDLVRNAFARLPSGPFPSGFLDHWVTKEGGQRLIEWRNTLLAGAEGIPEMVVCTGMDLTERERAEYTLGETEARHRLLLEQVPAILWTTDRELKLTTGIGAGLAHLGLKPGQLQMTGTSLYTYFHTDDPNDPNIAPHYRALAGETVAWEANWLGRTFQSVVEPFRDAGGQIIGTIGIALDITERKRAEEALRESEARFR
;
A
#
# COMPACT_ATOMS: atom_id res chain seq x y z
N MET A 1 20.36 27.32 -25.18
CA MET A 1 20.58 27.84 -23.82
C MET A 1 21.06 26.69 -22.95
N THR A 2 22.29 26.77 -22.46
CA THR A 2 22.98 25.74 -21.70
C THR A 2 22.30 25.51 -20.35
N ALA A 3 21.73 24.33 -20.14
CA ALA A 3 21.14 23.91 -18.88
C ALA A 3 22.23 23.88 -17.80
N ALA A 4 22.10 24.76 -16.80
CA ALA A 4 22.94 24.73 -15.60
C ALA A 4 22.69 23.42 -14.86
N SER A 5 23.76 22.66 -14.58
CA SER A 5 23.69 21.47 -13.77
C SER A 5 23.21 21.82 -12.35
N PRO A 6 22.26 21.06 -11.77
CA PRO A 6 21.80 21.30 -10.41
C PRO A 6 22.98 21.11 -9.45
N SER A 7 23.21 22.08 -8.57
CA SER A 7 24.32 22.07 -7.60
C SER A 7 24.22 20.84 -6.70
N ARG A 8 25.26 19.98 -6.72
CA ARG A 8 25.35 18.71 -5.94
C ARG A 8 25.41 18.87 -4.41
N PHE A 9 25.39 20.10 -3.91
CA PHE A 9 25.48 20.46 -2.49
C PHE A 9 24.35 21.42 -2.12
N PRO A 10 23.91 21.46 -0.85
CA PRO A 10 22.80 22.29 -0.40
C PRO A 10 23.06 23.77 -0.71
N SER A 11 22.41 24.29 -1.73
CA SER A 11 22.48 25.69 -2.17
C SER A 11 21.52 26.56 -1.35
N GLY A 12 21.65 26.50 -0.02
CA GLY A 12 20.76 27.18 0.93
C GLY A 12 20.86 28.72 0.97
N ALA A 13 21.61 29.38 0.08
CA ALA A 13 21.67 30.84 0.06
C ALA A 13 21.82 31.41 -1.35
N GLN A 14 20.75 31.36 -2.14
CA GLN A 14 20.58 32.23 -3.31
C GLN A 14 20.32 33.71 -2.94
N ARG A 15 20.30 34.09 -1.64
CA ARG A 15 19.96 35.46 -1.19
C ARG A 15 21.13 36.37 -0.79
N ARG A 16 22.38 35.88 -0.70
CA ARG A 16 23.54 36.74 -0.34
C ARG A 16 24.40 37.04 -1.58
N SER A 17 24.79 38.29 -1.75
CA SER A 17 25.72 38.69 -2.81
C SER A 17 27.10 38.05 -2.59
N ARG A 18 27.81 37.70 -3.67
CA ARG A 18 29.18 37.15 -3.64
C ARG A 18 30.15 37.91 -2.70
N PRO A 19 30.21 39.26 -2.68
CA PRO A 19 31.11 39.96 -1.75
C PRO A 19 30.74 39.72 -0.27
N THR A 20 29.46 39.57 0.04
CA THR A 20 29.01 39.24 1.40
C THR A 20 29.47 37.84 1.81
N GLN A 21 29.44 36.87 0.89
CA GLN A 21 29.93 35.51 1.14
C GLN A 21 31.45 35.49 1.36
N VAL A 22 32.21 36.23 0.54
CA VAL A 22 33.67 36.39 0.68
C VAL A 22 34.03 37.02 2.03
N LEU A 23 33.34 38.11 2.42
CA LEU A 23 33.57 38.77 3.70
C LEU A 23 33.21 37.84 4.87
N THR A 24 32.10 37.11 4.77
CA THR A 24 31.70 36.14 5.80
C THR A 24 32.74 35.04 5.95
N ALA A 25 33.25 34.49 4.84
CA ALA A 25 34.32 33.50 4.86
C ALA A 25 35.59 34.05 5.52
N ALA A 26 35.98 35.30 5.22
CA ALA A 26 37.13 35.94 5.84
C ALA A 26 37.00 36.08 7.35
N VAL A 27 35.85 36.57 7.83
CA VAL A 27 35.57 36.73 9.27
C VAL A 27 35.56 35.37 9.98
N LEU A 28 34.93 34.35 9.38
CA LEU A 28 34.86 33.00 9.96
C LEU A 28 36.25 32.35 10.03
N CYS A 29 37.03 32.40 8.94
CA CYS A 29 38.38 31.85 8.92
C CYS A 29 39.33 32.59 9.88
N PHE A 30 39.21 33.92 9.99
CA PHE A 30 39.98 34.72 10.95
C PHE A 30 39.62 34.36 12.41
N GLY A 31 38.33 34.30 12.73
CA GLY A 31 37.87 33.91 14.07
C GLY A 31 38.32 32.50 14.45
N ALA A 32 38.30 31.57 13.50
CA ALA A 32 38.79 30.21 13.71
C ALA A 32 40.30 30.12 13.91
N ALA A 33 41.08 30.92 13.17
CA ALA A 33 42.52 31.03 13.39
C ALA A 33 42.81 31.57 14.81
N ARG A 34 42.05 32.59 15.26
CA ARG A 34 42.16 33.12 16.62
C ARG A 34 41.80 32.12 17.70
N LEU A 35 40.72 31.35 17.51
CA LEU A 35 40.35 30.27 18.43
C LEU A 35 41.43 29.18 18.50
N GLY A 36 42.04 28.84 17.37
CA GLY A 36 43.20 27.95 17.33
C GLY A 36 44.32 28.47 18.24
N HIS A 37 44.74 29.73 18.05
CA HIS A 37 45.81 30.33 18.87
C HIS A 37 45.51 30.39 20.37
N LEU A 38 44.26 30.61 20.77
CA LEU A 38 43.85 30.58 22.18
C LEU A 38 43.93 29.18 22.80
N ALA A 39 43.82 28.13 21.97
CA ALA A 39 43.94 26.73 22.35
C ALA A 39 45.32 26.12 22.02
N ALA A 40 46.30 26.96 21.68
CA ALA A 40 47.64 26.54 21.32
C ALA A 40 48.46 26.10 22.55
N ILE A 41 49.31 25.09 22.38
CA ILE A 41 50.13 24.52 23.44
C ILE A 41 51.55 25.12 23.35
N PRO A 42 52.07 25.77 24.43
CA PRO A 42 53.45 26.29 24.47
C PRO A 42 54.52 25.17 24.42
N PRO A 43 55.75 25.41 23.93
CA PRO A 43 56.36 26.70 23.55
C PRO A 43 56.21 27.08 22.06
N GLU A 44 55.76 26.18 21.19
CA GLU A 44 55.70 26.39 19.73
C GLU A 44 54.33 26.88 19.22
N ASN A 45 53.37 27.11 20.11
CA ASN A 45 52.00 27.54 19.77
C ASN A 45 51.31 26.64 18.73
N VAL A 46 51.50 25.32 18.84
CA VAL A 46 50.84 24.33 17.96
C VAL A 46 49.45 23.97 18.50
N THR A 47 48.46 23.92 17.61
CA THR A 47 47.05 23.69 17.95
C THR A 47 46.61 22.26 17.66
N ALA A 48 45.88 21.63 18.57
CA ALA A 48 45.38 20.26 18.38
C ALA A 48 44.42 20.14 17.20
N VAL A 49 43.55 21.13 17.00
CA VAL A 49 42.62 21.20 15.87
C VAL A 49 42.73 22.60 15.30
N ALA A 50 42.91 22.72 13.98
CA ALA A 50 42.95 24.00 13.27
C ALA A 50 41.58 24.27 12.60
N PRO A 51 40.59 24.88 13.29
CA PRO A 51 39.20 24.91 12.82
C PRO A 51 39.04 25.66 11.48
N GLY A 52 40.01 26.52 11.14
CA GLY A 52 40.09 27.27 9.89
C GLY A 52 40.06 26.35 8.66
N SER A 53 40.76 25.22 8.68
CA SER A 53 40.85 24.27 7.56
C SER A 53 39.51 23.60 7.26
N GLY A 54 38.77 23.22 8.30
CA GLY A 54 37.42 22.66 8.15
C GLY A 54 36.37 23.68 7.72
N LEU A 55 36.41 24.92 8.24
CA LEU A 55 35.53 25.99 7.78
C LEU A 55 35.81 26.42 6.34
N ALA A 56 37.08 26.48 5.95
CA ALA A 56 37.50 26.82 4.60
C ALA A 56 36.92 25.82 3.59
N LEU A 57 37.07 24.52 3.83
CA LEU A 57 36.49 23.48 2.97
C LEU A 57 34.96 23.56 2.93
N ALA A 58 34.31 23.72 4.09
CA ALA A 58 32.86 23.85 4.17
C ALA A 58 32.34 25.07 3.38
N ALA A 59 33.00 26.22 3.50
CA ALA A 59 32.64 27.44 2.78
C ALA A 59 32.71 27.25 1.26
N VAL A 60 33.73 26.55 0.75
CA VAL A 60 33.85 26.25 -0.69
C VAL A 60 32.79 25.25 -1.17
N LEU A 61 32.46 24.23 -0.36
CA LEU A 61 31.42 23.26 -0.69
C LEU A 61 30.04 23.91 -0.77
N VAL A 62 29.75 24.86 0.13
CA VAL A 62 28.46 25.54 0.26
C VAL A 62 28.30 26.73 -0.69
N TRP A 63 29.26 27.65 -0.72
CA TRP A 63 29.19 28.89 -1.50
C TRP A 63 29.94 28.83 -2.84
N GLY A 64 30.65 27.74 -3.10
CA GLY A 64 31.41 27.53 -4.33
C GLY A 64 32.85 28.08 -4.27
N PRO A 65 33.66 27.84 -5.32
CA PRO A 65 35.09 28.20 -5.34
C PRO A 65 35.36 29.70 -5.26
N GLY A 66 34.38 30.56 -5.55
CA GLY A 66 34.56 32.02 -5.56
C GLY A 66 34.84 32.66 -4.19
N VAL A 67 34.73 31.91 -3.09
CA VAL A 67 34.99 32.43 -1.73
C VAL A 67 36.45 32.33 -1.30
N TRP A 68 37.33 31.74 -2.12
CA TRP A 68 38.75 31.56 -1.82
C TRP A 68 39.49 32.85 -1.39
N PRO A 69 39.20 34.06 -1.93
CA PRO A 69 39.91 35.27 -1.48
C PRO A 69 39.60 35.59 -0.01
N GLY A 70 38.39 35.26 0.44
CA GLY A 70 37.99 35.44 1.84
C GLY A 70 38.72 34.47 2.76
N ILE A 71 38.83 33.20 2.36
CA ILE A 71 39.59 32.17 3.08
C ILE A 71 41.06 32.60 3.22
N TRP A 72 41.65 33.05 2.12
CA TRP A 72 43.03 33.53 2.07
C TRP A 72 43.25 34.74 2.99
N LEU A 73 42.39 35.77 2.92
CA LEU A 73 42.47 36.94 3.80
C LEU A 73 42.32 36.55 5.27
N GLY A 74 41.35 35.69 5.60
CA GLY A 74 41.11 35.24 6.97
C GLY A 74 42.30 34.47 7.55
N ALA A 75 42.91 33.59 6.76
CA ALA A 75 44.11 32.86 7.16
C ALA A 75 45.33 33.81 7.32
N LEU A 76 45.54 34.73 6.38
CA LEU A 76 46.63 35.69 6.41
C LEU A 76 46.58 36.57 7.66
N PHE A 77 45.40 37.14 7.97
CA PHE A 77 45.23 37.96 9.17
C PHE A 77 45.28 37.14 10.46
N GLY A 78 44.94 35.85 10.42
CA GLY A 78 45.12 34.93 11.55
C GLY A 78 46.57 34.82 12.00
N HIS A 79 47.49 34.79 11.03
CA HIS A 79 48.94 34.75 11.28
C HIS A 79 49.59 36.13 11.49
N ALA A 80 48.80 37.22 11.49
CA ALA A 80 49.34 38.57 11.48
C ALA A 80 50.06 39.00 12.76
N TRP A 81 49.86 38.29 13.89
CA TRP A 81 50.59 38.59 15.13
C TRP A 81 52.10 38.34 14.99
N ALA A 82 52.51 37.33 14.21
CA ALA A 82 53.92 37.10 13.89
C ALA A 82 54.59 38.26 13.13
N PHE A 83 53.79 39.17 12.56
CA PHE A 83 54.29 40.40 11.93
C PHE A 83 54.62 41.49 12.96
N PHE A 84 53.96 41.48 14.13
CA PHE A 84 54.16 42.49 15.18
C PHE A 84 55.30 42.14 16.15
N ASP A 85 55.67 40.86 16.27
CA ASP A 85 56.85 40.42 17.04
C ASP A 85 58.18 40.53 16.26
N ALA A 86 58.15 40.98 15.00
CA ALA A 86 59.33 41.15 14.15
C ALA A 86 60.17 42.36 14.59
N THR A 87 61.39 42.10 15.06
CA THR A 87 62.32 43.12 15.59
C THR A 87 63.19 43.80 14.52
N SER A 88 63.13 43.34 13.26
CA SER A 88 63.90 43.91 12.14
C SER A 88 63.11 43.94 10.82
N PRO A 89 63.39 44.88 9.89
CA PRO A 89 62.75 44.91 8.57
C PRO A 89 62.91 43.61 7.76
N ALA A 90 64.05 42.91 7.93
CA ALA A 90 64.29 41.63 7.29
C ALA A 90 63.42 40.51 7.88
N SER A 91 63.28 40.46 9.21
CA SER A 91 62.38 39.49 9.88
C SER A 91 60.90 39.76 9.55
N LEU A 92 60.52 41.04 9.41
CA LEU A 92 59.16 41.42 8.99
C LEU A 92 58.87 40.94 7.55
N ALA A 93 59.81 41.11 6.62
CA ALA A 93 59.67 40.66 5.24
C ALA A 93 59.55 39.13 5.13
N VAL A 94 60.38 38.39 5.88
CA VAL A 94 60.34 36.92 5.92
C VAL A 94 59.03 36.42 6.53
N SER A 95 58.62 36.95 7.68
CA SER A 95 57.34 36.58 8.32
C SER A 95 56.16 36.85 7.39
N THR A 96 56.13 38.02 6.73
CA THR A 96 55.07 38.37 5.77
C THR A 96 55.03 37.37 4.60
N ALA A 97 56.16 37.05 3.98
CA ALA A 97 56.22 36.09 2.89
C ALA A 97 55.75 34.68 3.32
N VAL A 98 56.14 34.24 4.51
CA VAL A 98 55.68 32.98 5.11
C VAL A 98 54.16 32.99 5.33
N GLY A 99 53.61 34.06 5.91
CA GLY A 99 52.17 34.20 6.15
C GLY A 99 51.34 34.16 4.85
N PHE A 100 51.81 34.84 3.79
CA PHE A 100 51.19 34.77 2.46
C PHE A 100 51.20 33.34 1.89
N GLY A 101 52.32 32.64 2.06
CA GLY A 101 52.47 31.24 1.63
C GLY A 101 51.51 30.29 2.34
N ILE A 102 51.45 30.37 3.68
CA ILE A 102 50.57 29.52 4.50
C ILE A 102 49.10 29.79 4.19
N ALA A 103 48.71 31.07 4.09
CA ALA A 103 47.36 31.45 3.68
C ALA A 103 47.00 30.93 2.27
N GLY A 104 47.98 30.98 1.34
CA GLY A 104 47.86 30.41 0.00
C GLY A 104 47.61 28.90 0.02
N ALA A 105 48.41 28.18 0.81
CA ALA A 105 48.28 26.72 0.97
C ALA A 105 46.90 26.33 1.53
N ALA A 106 46.40 27.05 2.54
CA ALA A 106 45.08 26.82 3.12
C ALA A 106 43.93 27.05 2.11
N ALA A 107 44.02 28.09 1.29
CA ALA A 107 43.04 28.34 0.23
C ALA A 107 43.06 27.24 -0.85
N VAL A 108 44.26 26.79 -1.25
CA VAL A 108 44.43 25.69 -2.21
C VAL A 108 43.89 24.37 -1.64
N GLN A 109 44.14 24.07 -0.38
CA GLN A 109 43.61 22.89 0.31
C GLN A 109 42.08 22.83 0.24
N ALA A 110 41.41 23.95 0.55
CA ALA A 110 39.94 24.04 0.51
C ALA A 110 39.39 23.87 -0.92
N LEU A 111 40.02 24.51 -1.91
CA LEU A 111 39.63 24.41 -3.32
C LEU A 111 39.82 22.99 -3.87
N LEU A 112 40.98 22.39 -3.61
CA LEU A 112 41.31 21.04 -4.07
C LEU A 112 40.43 19.99 -3.39
N GLY A 113 40.21 20.10 -2.07
CA GLY A 113 39.31 19.21 -1.33
C GLY A 113 37.90 19.26 -1.87
N ALA A 114 37.36 20.47 -2.13
CA ALA A 114 36.05 20.62 -2.71
C ALA A 114 35.96 20.08 -4.15
N ALA A 115 37.01 20.27 -4.96
CA ALA A 115 37.07 19.74 -6.32
C ALA A 115 37.08 18.20 -6.34
N LEU A 116 37.89 17.57 -5.47
CA LEU A 116 37.94 16.12 -5.32
C LEU A 116 36.60 15.56 -4.82
N LEU A 117 35.99 16.18 -3.81
CA LEU A 117 34.68 15.77 -3.30
C LEU A 117 33.58 15.89 -4.36
N ARG A 118 33.58 16.98 -5.16
CA ARG A 118 32.63 17.15 -6.28
C ARG A 118 32.80 16.07 -7.37
N ARG A 119 34.02 15.57 -7.55
CA ARG A 119 34.36 14.56 -8.55
C ARG A 119 34.03 13.14 -8.08
N PHE A 120 34.33 12.80 -6.83
CA PHE A 120 34.29 11.42 -6.32
C PHE A 120 33.14 11.12 -5.36
N ALA A 121 32.46 12.13 -4.80
CA ALA A 121 31.30 11.92 -3.92
C ALA A 121 29.97 12.28 -4.60
N SER A 122 28.92 11.57 -4.23
CA SER A 122 27.53 11.82 -4.64
C SER A 122 26.82 12.78 -3.68
N PRO A 123 25.62 13.29 -4.04
CA PRO A 123 24.78 14.06 -3.11
C PRO A 123 24.51 13.25 -1.84
N GLY A 124 24.54 13.91 -0.68
CA GLY A 124 24.41 13.25 0.62
C GLY A 124 25.72 12.60 1.11
N LEU A 125 26.81 13.38 1.16
CA LEU A 125 28.18 13.00 1.55
C LEU A 125 28.29 12.05 2.76
N PHE A 126 27.34 12.14 3.67
CA PHE A 126 27.38 11.48 4.97
C PHE A 126 26.20 10.52 5.20
N ASP A 127 25.39 10.30 4.17
CA ASP A 127 24.24 9.41 4.23
C ASP A 127 24.63 7.94 4.01
N ARG A 128 25.84 7.69 3.49
CA ARG A 128 26.35 6.35 3.16
C ARG A 128 27.78 6.18 3.67
N ALA A 129 28.08 5.02 4.24
CA ALA A 129 29.41 4.73 4.79
C ALA A 129 30.56 4.88 3.76
N PRO A 130 30.44 4.41 2.50
CA PRO A 130 31.50 4.60 1.50
C PRO A 130 31.81 6.07 1.19
N GLN A 131 30.81 6.96 1.28
CA GLN A 131 30.99 8.39 1.05
C GLN A 131 31.71 9.06 2.22
N VAL A 132 31.40 8.66 3.47
CA VAL A 132 32.14 9.11 4.66
C VAL A 132 33.61 8.70 4.57
N LEU A 133 33.90 7.48 4.11
CA LEU A 133 35.27 7.01 3.91
C LEU A 133 35.99 7.78 2.80
N THR A 134 35.32 8.08 1.69
CA THR A 134 35.86 8.92 0.62
C THR A 134 36.15 10.34 1.11
N PHE A 135 35.23 10.91 1.90
CA PHE A 135 35.43 12.20 2.55
C PHE A 135 36.64 12.18 3.49
N THR A 136 36.78 11.12 4.29
CA THR A 136 37.92 10.94 5.22
C THR A 136 39.24 10.82 4.48
N ALA A 137 39.30 10.03 3.40
CA ALA A 137 40.49 9.87 2.58
C ALA A 137 40.89 11.19 1.90
N ILE A 138 39.93 11.95 1.38
CA ILE A 138 40.20 13.26 0.77
C ILE A 138 40.66 14.26 1.83
N ALA A 139 40.04 14.29 3.01
CA ALA A 139 40.45 15.15 4.13
C ALA A 139 41.91 14.89 4.53
N ALA A 140 42.29 13.62 4.69
CA ALA A 140 43.66 13.23 5.01
C ALA A 140 44.65 13.59 3.89
N LEU A 141 44.26 13.41 2.62
CA LEU A 141 45.09 13.74 1.47
C LEU A 141 45.34 15.25 1.35
N VAL A 142 44.30 16.08 1.43
CA VAL A 142 44.47 17.54 1.30
C VAL A 142 45.13 18.14 2.53
N GLY A 143 44.89 17.57 3.72
CA GLY A 143 45.66 17.89 4.92
C GLY A 143 47.15 17.60 4.75
N LEU A 144 47.50 16.45 4.13
CA LEU A 144 48.90 16.06 3.89
C LEU A 144 49.60 17.08 2.99
N LEU A 145 48.93 17.50 1.93
CA LEU A 145 49.44 18.51 0.99
C LEU A 145 49.63 19.86 1.69
N ASN A 146 48.66 20.29 2.52
CA ASN A 146 48.76 21.55 3.24
C ASN A 146 49.89 21.55 4.27
N ALA A 147 49.99 20.49 5.08
CA ALA A 147 51.06 20.34 6.07
C ALA A 147 52.44 20.28 5.41
N THR A 148 52.57 19.61 4.26
CA THR A 148 53.82 19.56 3.49
C THR A 148 54.21 20.95 2.97
N ALA A 149 53.26 21.67 2.34
CA ALA A 149 53.50 23.03 1.86
C ALA A 149 53.87 23.97 3.02
N GLY A 150 53.11 23.94 4.12
CA GLY A 150 53.35 24.77 5.30
C GLY A 150 54.71 24.50 5.95
N THR A 151 55.08 23.24 6.14
CA THR A 151 56.38 22.85 6.71
C THR A 151 57.54 23.30 5.81
N VAL A 152 57.41 23.13 4.50
CA VAL A 152 58.42 23.61 3.52
C VAL A 152 58.54 25.13 3.55
N ILE A 153 57.43 25.86 3.62
CA ILE A 153 57.42 27.33 3.70
C ILE A 153 58.10 27.80 4.99
N LEU A 154 57.83 27.17 6.14
CA LEU A 154 58.49 27.49 7.41
C LEU A 154 59.99 27.18 7.38
N TYR A 155 60.38 26.05 6.80
CA TYR A 155 61.77 25.65 6.65
C TYR A 155 62.56 26.61 5.75
N LEU A 156 62.00 26.97 4.58
CA LEU A 156 62.60 27.94 3.66
C LEU A 156 62.65 29.36 4.26
N GLY A 157 61.69 29.71 5.12
CA GLY A 157 61.69 30.96 5.88
C GLY A 157 62.68 31.00 7.04
N GLY A 158 63.38 29.90 7.33
CA GLY A 158 64.31 29.81 8.46
C GLY A 158 63.63 29.82 9.84
N LEU A 159 62.31 29.62 9.89
CA LEU A 159 61.50 29.63 11.11
C LEU A 159 61.33 28.23 11.72
N LEU A 160 61.83 27.18 11.05
CA LEU A 160 61.74 25.79 11.50
C LEU A 160 63.09 25.09 11.36
N GLN A 161 63.57 24.48 12.46
CA GLN A 161 64.80 23.69 12.46
C GLN A 161 64.54 22.25 11.96
N GLY A 162 65.56 21.63 11.35
CA GLY A 162 65.42 20.31 10.73
C GLY A 162 65.09 19.17 11.70
N SER A 163 65.44 19.29 12.98
CA SER A 163 65.10 18.33 14.04
C SER A 163 63.60 18.25 14.33
N ASP A 164 62.90 19.38 14.24
CA ASP A 164 61.49 19.52 14.65
C ASP A 164 60.54 19.47 13.45
N ALA A 165 61.09 19.44 12.23
CA ALA A 165 60.33 19.46 10.99
C ALA A 165 59.38 18.24 10.86
N VAL A 166 59.83 17.05 11.25
CA VAL A 166 59.01 15.82 11.17
C VAL A 166 57.87 15.86 12.17
N PHE A 167 58.11 16.36 13.38
CA PHE A 167 57.08 16.46 14.42
C PHE A 167 56.04 17.52 14.06
N THR A 168 56.49 18.70 13.62
CA THR A 168 55.64 19.80 13.14
C THR A 168 54.79 19.34 11.96
N TRP A 169 55.36 18.61 11.01
CA TRP A 169 54.63 18.07 9.86
C TRP A 169 53.54 17.08 10.28
N LYS A 170 53.83 16.14 11.20
CA LYS A 170 52.84 15.14 11.69
C LYS A 170 51.67 15.81 12.42
N THR A 171 51.96 16.75 13.32
CA THR A 171 50.96 17.45 14.13
C THR A 171 50.11 18.41 13.30
N TRP A 172 50.72 19.06 12.30
CA TRP A 172 49.99 19.89 11.34
C TRP A 172 49.07 19.02 10.46
N TRP A 173 49.59 17.95 9.87
CA TRP A 173 48.80 17.05 9.02
C TRP A 173 47.58 16.49 9.75
N LEU A 174 47.80 15.97 10.96
CA LEU A 174 46.73 15.35 11.74
C LEU A 174 45.76 16.42 12.27
N GLY A 175 46.26 17.58 12.69
CA GLY A 175 45.43 18.70 13.15
C GLY A 175 44.49 19.26 12.07
N ASP A 176 44.97 19.40 10.84
CA ASP A 176 44.14 19.82 9.70
C ASP A 176 43.13 18.74 9.30
N THR A 177 43.57 17.48 9.27
CA THR A 177 42.69 16.35 8.94
C THR A 177 41.55 16.25 9.94
N VAL A 178 41.86 16.29 11.25
CA VAL A 178 40.85 16.28 12.31
C VAL A 178 39.94 17.50 12.24
N ALA A 179 40.48 18.69 11.96
CA ALA A 179 39.66 19.88 11.79
C ALA A 179 38.66 19.76 10.64
N ILE A 180 39.09 19.21 9.50
CA ILE A 180 38.20 18.93 8.37
C ILE A 180 37.13 17.91 8.78
N LEU A 181 37.52 16.82 9.46
CA LEU A 181 36.62 15.75 9.88
C LEU A 181 35.60 16.19 10.94
N VAL A 182 35.97 17.09 11.85
CA VAL A 182 35.10 17.53 12.94
C VAL A 182 34.23 18.71 12.51
N VAL A 183 34.82 19.72 11.86
CA VAL A 183 34.14 21.01 11.62
C VAL A 183 33.32 20.99 10.33
N THR A 184 33.83 20.40 9.25
CA THR A 184 33.14 20.40 7.95
C THR A 184 31.78 19.70 8.01
N PRO A 185 31.63 18.51 8.62
CA PRO A 185 30.33 17.86 8.72
C PRO A 185 29.31 18.66 9.53
N VAL A 186 29.74 19.38 10.58
CA VAL A 186 28.84 20.22 11.39
C VAL A 186 28.21 21.28 10.49
N VAL A 187 29.04 22.00 9.74
CA VAL A 187 28.55 23.06 8.84
C VAL A 187 27.63 22.47 7.79
N LEU A 188 28.03 21.39 7.11
CA LEU A 188 27.25 20.84 6.01
C LEU A 188 25.90 20.24 6.44
N THR A 189 25.84 19.60 7.62
CA THR A 189 24.61 18.96 8.12
C THR A 189 23.59 19.95 8.66
N TRP A 190 24.06 21.08 9.22
CA TRP A 190 23.21 22.11 9.81
C TRP A 190 22.85 23.24 8.84
N TYR A 191 23.74 23.61 7.91
CA TYR A 191 23.49 24.67 6.93
C TYR A 191 22.37 24.32 5.94
N ALA A 192 22.20 23.04 5.62
CA ALA A 192 21.27 22.59 4.58
C ALA A 192 19.78 22.67 4.94
N HIS A 193 19.42 22.69 6.23
CA HIS A 193 18.05 22.46 6.68
C HIS A 193 17.67 23.29 7.92
N TRP A 194 18.02 24.57 7.91
CA TRP A 194 17.66 25.50 8.97
C TRP A 194 16.38 26.30 8.60
N PRO A 195 15.38 26.46 9.50
CA PRO A 195 15.26 25.85 10.83
C PRO A 195 14.68 24.41 10.74
N PRO A 196 15.07 23.49 11.64
CA PRO A 196 14.43 22.18 11.69
C PRO A 196 12.94 22.29 12.05
N SER A 197 12.13 21.28 11.71
CA SER A 197 10.75 21.12 12.20
C SER A 197 10.79 20.27 13.49
N TRP A 198 10.87 20.90 14.65
CA TRP A 198 11.20 20.21 15.91
C TRP A 198 9.93 19.61 16.53
N ARG A 199 9.98 18.31 16.86
CA ARG A 199 9.02 17.69 17.80
C ARG A 199 9.55 17.88 19.23
N SER A 200 8.67 18.12 20.20
CA SER A 200 9.01 18.37 21.61
C SER A 200 9.98 17.34 22.23
N ARG A 201 9.96 16.08 21.76
CA ARG A 201 10.84 15.01 22.26
C ARG A 201 12.31 15.16 21.88
N TRP A 202 12.61 15.87 20.79
CA TRP A 202 13.99 16.07 20.35
C TRP A 202 14.76 16.99 21.31
N TYR A 203 14.10 18.01 21.86
CA TYR A 203 14.71 18.94 22.85
C TYR A 203 15.12 18.21 24.13
N THR A 204 14.26 17.34 24.64
CA THR A 204 14.55 16.58 25.86
C THR A 204 15.74 15.65 25.64
N GLU A 205 15.80 14.97 24.49
CA GLU A 205 16.94 14.10 24.16
C GLU A 205 18.24 14.89 23.94
N LEU A 206 18.18 16.08 23.31
CA LEU A 206 19.36 16.93 23.17
C LEU A 206 19.86 17.45 24.52
N VAL A 207 18.98 17.91 25.41
CA VAL A 207 19.39 18.41 26.74
C VAL A 207 20.03 17.29 27.56
N LEU A 208 19.46 16.08 27.52
CA LEU A 208 20.06 14.91 28.16
C LEU A 208 21.42 14.55 27.56
N LEU A 209 21.58 14.65 26.23
CA LEU A 209 22.88 14.47 25.58
C LEU A 209 23.92 15.45 26.15
N LEU A 210 23.59 16.74 26.14
CA LEU A 210 24.50 17.79 26.55
C LEU A 210 24.88 17.66 28.04
N ALA A 211 23.92 17.30 28.89
CA ALA A 211 24.18 17.04 30.30
C ALA A 211 25.09 15.82 30.49
N ALA A 212 24.80 14.69 29.84
CA ALA A 212 25.61 13.48 29.92
C ALA A 212 27.04 13.72 29.40
N LEU A 213 27.17 14.41 28.27
CA LEU A 213 28.44 14.71 27.63
C LEU A 213 29.26 15.71 28.47
N GLY A 214 28.62 16.73 29.06
CA GLY A 214 29.26 17.66 29.99
C GLY A 214 29.80 16.97 31.26
N VAL A 215 28.98 16.13 31.90
CA VAL A 215 29.39 15.38 33.10
C VAL A 215 30.53 14.41 32.78
N MET A 216 30.37 13.60 31.73
CA MET A 216 31.39 12.61 31.34
C MET A 216 32.68 13.26 30.87
N SER A 217 32.61 14.33 30.06
CA SER A 217 33.82 15.04 29.63
C SER A 217 34.52 15.73 30.80
N GLY A 218 33.80 16.29 31.76
CA GLY A 218 34.39 16.86 32.99
C GLY A 218 35.07 15.81 33.87
N LEU A 219 34.47 14.62 34.02
CA LEU A 219 35.05 13.51 34.78
C LEU A 219 36.28 12.90 34.12
N LEU A 220 36.25 12.75 32.79
CA LEU A 220 37.30 12.04 32.04
C LEU A 220 38.48 12.92 31.66
N PHE A 221 38.26 14.20 31.37
CA PHE A 221 39.31 15.14 30.96
C PHE A 221 39.72 16.12 32.06
N GLY A 222 38.89 16.31 33.10
CA GLY A 222 39.25 17.11 34.27
C GLY A 222 40.13 16.34 35.28
N ASN A 223 40.31 16.93 36.48
CA ASN A 223 41.14 16.34 37.56
C ASN A 223 40.39 15.35 38.47
N GLY A 224 39.24 14.81 38.04
CA GLY A 224 38.31 14.09 38.90
C GLY A 224 38.65 12.61 39.16
N LEU A 225 39.39 11.96 38.27
CA LEU A 225 39.72 10.53 38.35
C LEU A 225 41.20 10.30 37.99
N SER A 226 41.84 9.24 38.51
CA SER A 226 43.25 8.89 38.22
C SER A 226 43.45 8.43 36.78
N PRO A 227 43.93 9.26 35.85
CA PRO A 227 43.65 9.06 34.44
C PRO A 227 44.41 7.87 33.85
N GLN A 228 43.67 7.03 33.13
CA GLN A 228 44.22 5.98 32.27
C GLN A 228 44.04 6.35 30.81
N TRP A 229 44.96 5.89 29.96
CA TRP A 229 44.96 6.19 28.54
C TRP A 229 43.71 5.68 27.79
N SER A 230 43.00 4.68 28.32
CA SER A 230 41.78 4.09 27.75
C SER A 230 40.48 4.80 28.13
N TRP A 231 40.49 5.66 29.15
CA TRP A 231 39.26 6.25 29.70
C TRP A 231 38.49 7.21 28.78
N PRO A 232 39.13 7.96 27.85
CA PRO A 232 38.40 8.75 26.86
C PRO A 232 37.39 7.94 26.04
N PHE A 233 37.59 6.63 25.88
CA PHE A 233 36.65 5.75 25.16
C PHE A 233 35.36 5.44 25.95
N LEU A 234 35.27 5.79 27.24
CA LEU A 234 34.02 5.73 28.00
C LEU A 234 32.95 6.71 27.50
N LEU A 235 33.31 7.62 26.58
CA LEU A 235 32.36 8.48 25.86
C LEU A 235 31.67 7.76 24.70
N VAL A 236 32.18 6.59 24.26
CA VAL A 236 31.62 5.83 23.13
C VAL A 236 30.13 5.50 23.34
N PRO A 237 29.65 5.04 24.51
CA PRO A 237 28.22 4.81 24.73
C PRO A 237 27.35 6.08 24.58
N VAL A 238 27.85 7.24 25.01
CA VAL A 238 27.12 8.53 24.91
C VAL A 238 27.05 8.98 23.45
N LEU A 239 28.15 8.85 22.71
CA LEU A 239 28.21 9.15 21.28
C LEU A 239 27.39 8.16 20.44
N LEU A 240 27.36 6.88 20.84
CA LEU A 240 26.50 5.85 20.25
C LEU A 240 25.03 6.21 20.46
N TRP A 241 24.67 6.62 21.69
CA TRP A 241 23.31 7.07 21.99
C TRP A 241 22.92 8.30 21.16
N ALA A 242 23.82 9.28 21.00
CA ALA A 242 23.61 10.42 20.11
C ALA A 242 23.33 9.99 18.66
N ALA A 243 24.10 9.02 18.15
CA ALA A 243 23.92 8.48 16.80
C ALA A 243 22.59 7.73 16.61
N LEU A 244 22.14 7.00 17.62
CA LEU A 244 20.88 6.24 17.56
C LEU A 244 19.65 7.13 17.70
N ARG A 245 19.71 8.16 18.55
CA ARG A 245 18.52 8.97 18.92
C ARG A 245 18.38 10.26 18.13
N LEU A 246 19.47 11.00 18.01
CA LEU A 246 19.47 12.33 17.39
C LEU A 246 19.93 12.28 15.92
N GLY A 247 20.28 11.09 15.44
CA GLY A 247 20.79 10.85 14.10
C GLY A 247 22.05 11.65 13.81
N GLN A 248 22.31 11.88 12.53
CA GLN A 248 23.56 12.44 12.06
C GLN A 248 23.92 13.82 12.63
N ARG A 249 22.93 14.72 12.79
CA ARG A 249 23.16 16.07 13.31
C ARG A 249 23.57 16.05 14.77
N GLY A 250 22.93 15.18 15.57
CA GLY A 250 23.26 14.98 16.97
C GLY A 250 24.64 14.38 17.15
N THR A 251 24.99 13.35 16.36
CA THR A 251 26.32 12.73 16.38
C THR A 251 27.42 13.75 16.12
N VAL A 252 27.27 14.53 15.04
CA VAL A 252 28.29 15.48 14.60
C VAL A 252 28.46 16.62 15.61
N LEU A 253 27.37 17.08 16.23
CA LEU A 253 27.42 18.05 17.32
C LEU A 253 28.06 17.47 18.59
N ALA A 254 27.72 16.22 18.95
CA ALA A 254 28.28 15.53 20.11
C ALA A 254 29.80 15.38 19.98
N THR A 255 30.28 14.94 18.81
CA THR A 255 31.70 14.81 18.53
C THR A 255 32.43 16.17 18.55
N LEU A 256 31.83 17.24 18.00
CA LEU A 256 32.40 18.58 18.08
C LEU A 256 32.55 19.06 19.52
N LEU A 257 31.51 18.90 20.34
CA LEU A 257 31.53 19.33 21.75
C LEU A 257 32.53 18.52 22.56
N MET A 258 32.50 17.20 22.40
CA MET A 258 33.44 16.28 23.04
C MET A 258 34.89 16.63 22.67
N GLY A 259 35.13 16.90 21.38
CA GLY A 259 36.44 17.30 20.91
C GLY A 259 36.88 18.66 21.44
N SER A 260 35.95 19.63 21.53
CA SER A 260 36.23 20.96 22.07
C SER A 260 36.63 20.90 23.55
N VAL A 261 35.94 20.08 24.36
CA VAL A 261 36.29 19.89 25.77
C VAL A 261 37.63 19.16 25.92
N ALA A 262 37.86 18.10 25.13
CA ALA A 262 39.12 17.35 25.17
C ALA A 262 40.33 18.24 24.82
N VAL A 263 40.21 19.09 23.78
CA VAL A 263 41.25 20.05 23.41
C VAL A 263 41.48 21.08 24.51
N TRP A 264 40.41 21.63 25.08
CA TRP A 264 40.48 22.67 26.11
C TRP A 264 41.15 22.20 27.39
N GLU A 265 40.78 21.03 27.91
CA GLU A 265 41.37 20.48 29.14
C GLU A 265 42.82 20.04 28.91
N THR A 266 43.13 19.44 27.76
CA THR A 266 44.52 19.07 27.40
C THR A 266 45.41 20.31 27.31
N ALA A 267 44.92 21.41 26.71
CA ALA A 267 45.68 22.66 26.60
C ALA A 267 46.00 23.28 27.96
N ARG A 268 45.18 23.01 29.00
CA ARG A 268 45.42 23.43 30.39
C ARG A 268 46.33 22.48 31.18
N GLY A 269 46.82 21.42 30.55
CA GLY A 269 47.64 20.41 31.20
C GLY A 269 46.86 19.34 31.95
N HIS A 270 45.54 19.26 31.76
CA HIS A 270 44.68 18.26 32.40
C HIS A 270 44.35 17.10 31.47
N GLY A 271 43.82 16.03 32.05
CA GLY A 271 43.29 14.89 31.32
C GLY A 271 44.33 13.82 30.95
N PRO A 272 43.84 12.71 30.38
CA PRO A 272 44.61 11.47 30.24
C PRO A 272 45.72 11.53 29.19
N PHE A 273 45.64 12.45 28.23
CA PHE A 273 46.67 12.60 27.21
C PHE A 273 47.92 13.29 27.76
N VAL A 274 47.76 14.25 28.66
CA VAL A 274 48.89 14.97 29.27
C VAL A 274 49.59 14.12 30.32
N GLN A 275 48.84 13.37 31.14
CA GLN A 275 49.45 12.54 32.19
C GLN A 275 50.13 11.28 31.66
N ALA A 276 49.71 10.77 30.49
CA ALA A 276 50.40 9.69 29.80
C ALA A 276 51.64 10.17 29.01
N ALA A 277 51.77 11.48 28.79
CA ALA A 277 52.86 12.12 28.08
C ALA A 277 53.83 12.80 29.06
N ARG A 278 55.11 12.98 28.67
CA ARG A 278 56.07 13.70 29.54
C ARG A 278 55.91 15.22 29.45
N SER A 279 55.18 15.70 28.44
CA SER A 279 54.88 17.11 28.20
C SER A 279 53.53 17.27 27.49
N VAL A 280 52.93 18.46 27.61
CA VAL A 280 51.69 18.82 26.88
C VAL A 280 51.90 18.75 25.36
N HIS A 281 53.13 19.01 24.90
CA HIS A 281 53.52 18.90 23.49
C HIS A 281 53.46 17.46 22.97
N GLU A 282 53.92 16.48 23.77
CA GLU A 282 53.81 15.05 23.44
C GLU A 282 52.37 14.52 23.48
N ALA A 283 51.47 15.18 24.24
CA ALA A 283 50.05 14.82 24.33
C ALA A 283 49.23 15.14 23.07
N LEU A 284 49.79 15.95 22.17
CA LEU A 284 49.10 16.48 21.00
C LEU A 284 48.71 15.39 19.99
N LEU A 285 49.65 14.51 19.63
CA LEU A 285 49.41 13.43 18.66
C LEU A 285 48.38 12.41 19.18
N PRO A 286 48.45 11.91 20.43
CA PRO A 286 47.42 11.05 21.01
C PRO A 286 46.02 11.70 21.02
N LEU A 287 45.93 12.98 21.40
CA LEU A 287 44.67 13.72 21.40
C LEU A 287 44.09 13.79 19.97
N GLN A 288 44.90 14.20 19.00
CA GLN A 288 44.48 14.30 17.60
C GLN A 288 44.08 12.93 17.01
N ALA A 289 44.82 11.86 17.33
CA ALA A 289 44.47 10.51 16.91
C ALA A 289 43.13 10.06 17.50
N PHE A 290 42.89 10.33 18.79
CA PHE A 290 41.62 10.05 19.44
C PHE A 290 40.46 10.82 18.80
N LEU A 291 40.61 12.11 18.52
CA LEU A 291 39.60 12.92 17.84
C LEU A 291 39.31 12.41 16.43
N GLY A 292 40.36 12.09 15.66
CA GLY A 292 40.22 11.54 14.32
C GLY A 292 39.49 10.20 14.29
N ILE A 293 39.94 9.25 15.13
CA ILE A 293 39.34 7.90 15.22
C ILE A 293 37.89 8.00 15.64
N THR A 294 37.59 8.68 16.75
CA THR A 294 36.20 8.81 17.25
C THR A 294 35.30 9.48 16.22
N THR A 295 35.76 10.56 15.58
CA THR A 295 34.98 11.26 14.55
C THR A 295 34.67 10.37 13.36
N VAL A 296 35.66 9.67 12.82
CA VAL A 296 35.45 8.75 11.68
C VAL A 296 34.53 7.61 12.07
N THR A 297 34.75 6.97 13.23
CA THR A 297 33.91 5.88 13.73
C THR A 297 32.45 6.30 13.83
N PHE A 298 32.16 7.44 14.43
CA PHE A 298 30.79 7.88 14.65
C PHE A 298 30.12 8.49 13.40
N LEU A 299 30.89 9.11 12.50
CA LEU A 299 30.37 9.50 11.18
C LEU A 299 29.97 8.27 10.35
N VAL A 300 30.81 7.22 10.32
CA VAL A 300 30.51 5.97 9.63
C VAL A 300 29.31 5.28 10.26
N LEU A 301 29.27 5.17 11.59
CA LEU A 301 28.16 4.55 12.30
C LEU A 301 26.83 5.28 12.08
N SER A 302 26.86 6.61 12.10
CA SER A 302 25.68 7.41 11.79
C SER A 302 25.22 7.20 10.34
N ALA A 303 26.15 7.11 9.38
CA ALA A 303 25.83 6.85 7.99
C ALA A 303 25.21 5.45 7.81
N LEU A 304 25.76 4.43 8.47
CA LEU A 304 25.21 3.07 8.48
C LEU A 304 23.79 3.04 9.06
N MET A 305 23.52 3.81 10.12
CA MET A 305 22.18 3.88 10.70
C MET A 305 21.17 4.53 9.74
N VAL A 306 21.56 5.61 9.06
CA VAL A 306 20.73 6.27 8.05
C VAL A 306 20.48 5.35 6.85
N GLU A 307 21.50 4.65 6.38
CA GLU A 307 21.41 3.69 5.28
C GLU A 307 20.47 2.53 5.63
N ARG A 308 20.60 1.98 6.85
CA ARG A 308 19.69 0.94 7.37
C ARG A 308 18.26 1.43 7.49
N GLN A 309 18.03 2.61 8.09
CA GLN A 309 16.68 3.16 8.24
C GLN A 309 16.02 3.40 6.89
N ARG A 310 16.76 3.93 5.91
CA ARG A 310 16.24 4.12 4.55
C ARG A 310 15.92 2.78 3.88
N ALA A 311 16.78 1.76 4.04
CA ALA A 311 16.54 0.42 3.51
C ALA A 311 15.27 -0.20 4.11
N GLU A 312 15.10 -0.11 5.44
CA GLU A 312 13.90 -0.58 6.14
C GLU A 312 12.64 0.19 5.71
N GLU A 313 12.72 1.51 5.54
CA GLU A 313 11.61 2.31 5.03
C GLU A 313 11.25 1.97 3.58
N THR A 314 12.23 1.79 2.70
CA THR A 314 11.97 1.39 1.32
C THR A 314 11.30 0.03 1.24
N LEU A 315 11.73 -0.92 2.08
CA LEU A 315 11.11 -2.23 2.17
C LEU A 315 9.67 -2.12 2.69
N ARG A 316 9.45 -1.39 3.79
CA ARG A 316 8.10 -1.16 4.34
C ARG A 316 7.16 -0.46 3.36
N ARG A 317 7.65 0.53 2.62
CA ARG A 317 6.86 1.24 1.59
C ARG A 317 6.49 0.31 0.45
N ALA A 318 7.44 -0.47 -0.06
CA ALA A 318 7.19 -1.47 -1.09
C ALA A 318 6.17 -2.51 -0.63
N GLU A 319 6.28 -2.97 0.62
CA GLU A 319 5.38 -3.97 1.20
C GLU A 319 3.96 -3.43 1.39
N MET A 320 3.82 -2.22 1.96
CA MET A 320 2.52 -1.56 2.08
C MET A 320 1.88 -1.28 0.72
N GLN A 321 2.68 -0.85 -0.27
CA GLN A 321 2.17 -0.62 -1.63
C GLN A 321 1.63 -1.92 -2.24
N ARG A 322 2.38 -3.02 -2.12
CA ARG A 322 1.96 -4.33 -2.64
C ARG A 322 0.72 -4.87 -1.95
N ARG A 323 0.63 -4.72 -0.62
CA ARG A 323 -0.55 -5.11 0.15
C ARG A 323 -1.79 -4.35 -0.31
N ARG A 324 -1.69 -3.04 -0.53
CA ARG A 324 -2.81 -2.22 -1.06
C ARG A 324 -3.24 -2.66 -2.46
N LEU A 325 -2.30 -2.99 -3.35
CA LEU A 325 -2.62 -3.49 -4.68
C LEU A 325 -3.46 -4.77 -4.62
N LEU A 326 -3.07 -5.71 -3.74
CA LEU A 326 -3.79 -6.97 -3.57
C LEU A 326 -5.15 -6.78 -2.89
N GLU A 327 -5.26 -5.91 -1.89
CA GLU A 327 -6.51 -5.66 -1.15
C GLU A 327 -7.55 -4.91 -1.98
N GLN A 328 -7.14 -3.93 -2.81
CA GLN A 328 -8.05 -3.11 -3.62
C GLN A 328 -8.25 -3.63 -5.05
N MET A 329 -7.67 -4.78 -5.40
CA MET A 329 -7.86 -5.37 -6.73
C MET A 329 -9.34 -5.75 -6.93
N PRO A 330 -10.00 -5.32 -8.02
CA PRO A 330 -11.44 -5.50 -8.25
C PRO A 330 -11.76 -6.91 -8.79
N ALA A 331 -11.23 -7.94 -8.14
CA ALA A 331 -11.42 -9.35 -8.46
C ALA A 331 -11.27 -10.18 -7.19
N VAL A 332 -11.81 -11.40 -7.19
CA VAL A 332 -11.47 -12.42 -6.19
C VAL A 332 -10.26 -13.19 -6.71
N LEU A 333 -9.14 -13.17 -6.00
CA LEU A 333 -7.98 -13.99 -6.30
C LEU A 333 -7.81 -15.05 -5.22
N TRP A 334 -7.64 -16.30 -5.61
CA TRP A 334 -7.37 -17.38 -4.66
C TRP A 334 -6.29 -18.32 -5.17
N THR A 335 -5.70 -19.06 -4.24
CA THR A 335 -4.80 -20.16 -4.56
C THR A 335 -5.18 -21.40 -3.80
N THR A 336 -4.83 -22.55 -4.37
CA THR A 336 -4.93 -23.83 -3.70
C THR A 336 -3.59 -24.56 -3.68
N ASP A 337 -3.45 -25.57 -2.83
CA ASP A 337 -2.42 -26.60 -2.97
C ASP A 337 -2.85 -27.67 -4.00
N ARG A 338 -2.10 -28.78 -4.09
CA ARG A 338 -2.38 -29.89 -5.01
C ARG A 338 -3.60 -30.72 -4.58
N GLU A 339 -3.93 -30.67 -3.30
CA GLU A 339 -5.09 -31.30 -2.68
C GLU A 339 -6.34 -30.39 -2.73
N LEU A 340 -6.28 -29.29 -3.49
CA LEU A 340 -7.37 -28.33 -3.66
C LEU A 340 -7.80 -27.62 -2.36
N ARG A 341 -6.93 -27.57 -1.35
CA ARG A 341 -7.11 -26.74 -0.15
C ARG A 341 -6.77 -25.31 -0.48
N TYR A 342 -7.65 -24.38 -0.14
CA TYR A 342 -7.36 -22.96 -0.25
C TYR A 342 -6.11 -22.65 0.57
N THR A 343 -5.12 -22.08 -0.08
CA THR A 343 -3.91 -21.63 0.58
C THR A 343 -3.98 -20.12 0.80
N SER A 344 -4.68 -19.34 -0.03
CA SER A 344 -4.91 -17.89 0.16
C SER A 344 -6.13 -17.43 -0.65
N SER A 345 -6.82 -16.39 -0.18
CA SER A 345 -7.85 -15.64 -0.90
C SER A 345 -7.73 -14.15 -0.60
N LEU A 346 -7.71 -13.31 -1.63
CA LEU A 346 -7.47 -11.87 -1.57
C LEU A 346 -8.31 -11.13 -2.63
N GLY A 347 -8.35 -9.81 -2.53
CA GLY A 347 -9.02 -8.92 -3.49
C GLY A 347 -10.36 -8.36 -3.00
N ALA A 348 -10.69 -7.18 -3.49
CA ALA A 348 -11.91 -6.45 -3.12
C ALA A 348 -13.18 -7.19 -3.54
N GLY A 349 -13.10 -8.03 -4.58
CA GLY A 349 -14.22 -8.86 -5.04
C GLY A 349 -14.76 -9.83 -3.99
N LEU A 350 -13.98 -10.14 -2.94
CA LEU A 350 -14.45 -11.01 -1.83
C LEU A 350 -15.63 -10.38 -1.07
N ALA A 351 -15.75 -9.05 -1.06
CA ALA A 351 -16.85 -8.35 -0.42
C ALA A 351 -18.20 -8.70 -1.04
N ALA A 352 -18.25 -8.95 -2.36
CA ALA A 352 -19.47 -9.38 -3.04
C ALA A 352 -19.96 -10.76 -2.54
N LEU A 353 -19.04 -11.61 -2.07
CA LEU A 353 -19.33 -12.90 -1.46
C LEU A 353 -19.52 -12.83 0.08
N ASN A 354 -19.50 -11.63 0.67
CA ASN A 354 -19.42 -11.44 2.12
C ASN A 354 -18.27 -12.23 2.78
N LEU A 355 -17.17 -12.42 2.05
CA LEU A 355 -15.99 -13.14 2.52
C LEU A 355 -14.91 -12.18 2.99
N GLN A 356 -14.23 -12.56 4.06
CA GLN A 356 -13.00 -11.89 4.48
C GLN A 356 -11.80 -12.53 3.75
N PRO A 357 -10.73 -11.74 3.50
CA PRO A 357 -9.48 -12.29 2.98
C PRO A 357 -8.99 -13.48 3.80
N ASN A 358 -8.57 -14.54 3.12
CA ASN A 358 -8.05 -15.78 3.70
C ASN A 358 -9.00 -16.54 4.66
N GLN A 359 -10.29 -16.22 4.71
CA GLN A 359 -11.26 -16.86 5.62
C GLN A 359 -11.34 -18.39 5.48
N TYR A 360 -11.15 -18.92 4.27
CA TYR A 360 -11.28 -20.35 3.95
C TYR A 360 -9.94 -21.08 3.82
N VAL A 361 -8.82 -20.45 4.19
CA VAL A 361 -7.50 -21.08 4.10
C VAL A 361 -7.44 -22.37 4.94
N GLY A 362 -6.91 -23.44 4.34
CA GLY A 362 -6.84 -24.80 4.89
C GLY A 362 -8.01 -25.70 4.52
N ARG A 363 -9.16 -25.12 4.14
CA ARG A 363 -10.34 -25.87 3.68
C ARG A 363 -10.26 -26.22 2.21
N THR A 364 -10.87 -27.33 1.81
CA THR A 364 -10.89 -27.75 0.40
C THR A 364 -11.94 -26.99 -0.40
N LEU A 365 -11.78 -26.95 -1.73
CA LEU A 365 -12.82 -26.47 -2.65
C LEU A 365 -14.14 -27.25 -2.46
N GLN A 366 -14.07 -28.56 -2.24
CA GLN A 366 -15.24 -29.41 -1.96
C GLN A 366 -15.98 -28.97 -0.70
N GLU A 367 -15.24 -28.67 0.38
CA GLU A 367 -15.81 -28.19 1.65
C GLU A 367 -16.47 -26.81 1.50
N TYR A 368 -15.92 -25.94 0.65
CA TYR A 368 -16.50 -24.61 0.40
C TYR A 368 -17.80 -24.68 -0.40
N PHE A 369 -17.83 -25.48 -1.47
CA PHE A 369 -19.01 -25.61 -2.31
C PHE A 369 -20.05 -26.60 -1.73
N GLY A 370 -19.65 -27.45 -0.78
CA GLY A 370 -20.49 -28.52 -0.25
C GLY A 370 -20.84 -29.57 -1.31
N ILE A 371 -20.02 -29.68 -2.36
CA ILE A 371 -20.26 -30.53 -3.54
C ILE A 371 -19.01 -31.38 -3.76
N ASP A 372 -19.21 -32.70 -3.79
CA ASP A 372 -18.17 -33.69 -4.06
C ASP A 372 -18.41 -34.36 -5.44
N ASP A 373 -18.57 -33.52 -6.47
CA ASP A 373 -18.68 -33.95 -7.86
C ASP A 373 -17.47 -33.43 -8.65
N PRO A 374 -16.59 -34.31 -9.17
CA PRO A 374 -15.44 -33.91 -9.99
C PRO A 374 -15.80 -33.14 -11.26
N ASN A 375 -17.03 -33.30 -11.76
CA ASN A 375 -17.53 -32.58 -12.95
C ASN A 375 -18.13 -31.22 -12.62
N TYR A 376 -18.29 -30.88 -11.34
CA TYR A 376 -18.74 -29.56 -10.94
C TYR A 376 -17.74 -28.51 -11.44
N LEU A 377 -18.23 -27.49 -12.15
CA LEU A 377 -17.40 -26.57 -12.96
C LEU A 377 -16.16 -26.02 -12.22
N PRO A 378 -16.28 -25.50 -10.98
CA PRO A 378 -15.10 -25.12 -10.19
C PRO A 378 -14.09 -26.24 -9.97
N LEU A 379 -14.53 -27.43 -9.57
CA LEU A 379 -13.65 -28.57 -9.30
C LEU A 379 -12.96 -29.05 -10.58
N ALA A 380 -13.72 -29.23 -11.66
CA ALA A 380 -13.21 -29.63 -12.97
C ALA A 380 -12.14 -28.66 -13.49
N ALA A 381 -12.35 -27.34 -13.32
CA ALA A 381 -11.38 -26.34 -13.73
C ALA A 381 -10.06 -26.45 -12.97
N HIS A 382 -10.10 -26.73 -11.66
CA HIS A 382 -8.92 -26.90 -10.84
C HIS A 382 -8.17 -28.21 -11.14
N TYR A 383 -8.88 -29.29 -11.43
CA TYR A 383 -8.25 -30.54 -11.88
C TYR A 383 -7.53 -30.36 -13.23
N ARG A 384 -8.11 -29.60 -14.17
CA ARG A 384 -7.41 -29.24 -15.43
C ARG A 384 -6.16 -28.40 -15.19
N ALA A 385 -6.24 -27.42 -14.29
CA ALA A 385 -5.10 -26.60 -13.90
C ALA A 385 -3.97 -27.44 -13.28
N LEU A 386 -4.28 -28.40 -12.40
CA LEU A 386 -3.27 -29.33 -11.85
C LEU A 386 -2.65 -30.24 -12.91
N ALA A 387 -3.37 -30.55 -13.99
CA ALA A 387 -2.85 -31.24 -15.17
C ALA A 387 -2.00 -30.32 -16.09
N GLY A 388 -1.93 -29.02 -15.78
CA GLY A 388 -1.11 -28.04 -16.49
C GLY A 388 -1.85 -27.22 -17.56
N ALA A 389 -3.18 -27.35 -17.67
CA ALA A 389 -3.99 -26.63 -18.64
C ALA A 389 -4.84 -25.53 -17.99
N SER A 390 -4.95 -24.37 -18.62
CA SER A 390 -5.83 -23.29 -18.18
C SER A 390 -7.31 -23.66 -18.35
N SER A 391 -8.16 -23.10 -17.49
CA SER A 391 -9.61 -23.33 -17.56
C SER A 391 -10.39 -22.10 -17.13
N CYS A 392 -11.46 -21.78 -17.85
CA CYS A 392 -12.40 -20.72 -17.50
C CYS A 392 -13.83 -21.27 -17.38
N TYR A 393 -14.65 -20.61 -16.55
CA TYR A 393 -16.07 -20.93 -16.40
C TYR A 393 -16.86 -19.74 -15.87
N GLU A 394 -18.16 -19.69 -16.19
CA GLU A 394 -19.11 -18.79 -15.54
C GLU A 394 -19.97 -19.59 -14.56
N MET A 395 -20.24 -19.02 -13.40
CA MET A 395 -21.18 -19.61 -12.44
C MET A 395 -21.90 -18.54 -11.63
N VAL A 396 -23.07 -18.89 -11.10
CA VAL A 396 -23.73 -18.10 -10.06
C VAL A 396 -23.47 -18.79 -8.72
N TRP A 397 -22.90 -18.05 -7.77
CA TRP A 397 -22.63 -18.53 -6.42
C TRP A 397 -23.09 -17.49 -5.40
N GLN A 398 -23.88 -17.92 -4.41
CA GLN A 398 -24.47 -17.04 -3.38
C GLN A 398 -25.18 -15.78 -3.96
N GLY A 399 -25.83 -15.92 -5.11
CA GLY A 399 -26.56 -14.84 -5.78
C GLY A 399 -25.69 -13.86 -6.58
N VAL A 400 -24.37 -14.10 -6.66
CA VAL A 400 -23.44 -13.29 -7.47
C VAL A 400 -22.96 -14.13 -8.65
N ALA A 401 -23.01 -13.55 -9.84
CA ALA A 401 -22.51 -14.19 -11.05
C ALA A 401 -21.03 -13.87 -11.23
N PHE A 402 -20.20 -14.88 -11.40
CA PHE A 402 -18.76 -14.73 -11.61
C PHE A 402 -18.31 -15.31 -12.93
N HIS A 403 -17.31 -14.67 -13.53
CA HIS A 403 -16.47 -15.25 -14.56
C HIS A 403 -15.10 -15.57 -13.95
N ALA A 404 -14.80 -16.87 -13.84
CA ALA A 404 -13.60 -17.38 -13.20
C ALA A 404 -12.58 -17.92 -14.21
N HIS A 405 -11.30 -17.67 -13.98
CA HIS A 405 -10.16 -18.21 -14.70
C HIS A 405 -9.22 -18.92 -13.72
N VAL A 406 -8.79 -20.13 -14.04
CA VAL A 406 -7.94 -20.98 -13.18
C VAL A 406 -6.73 -21.48 -13.96
N GLU A 407 -5.56 -21.38 -13.34
CA GLU A 407 -4.25 -21.70 -13.89
C GLU A 407 -3.41 -22.58 -12.94
N PRO A 408 -2.41 -23.33 -13.46
CA PRO A 408 -1.42 -24.00 -12.62
C PRO A 408 -0.55 -22.99 -11.86
N LEU A 409 -0.52 -23.09 -10.53
CA LEU A 409 0.43 -22.34 -9.69
C LEU A 409 1.77 -23.06 -9.68
N ARG A 410 2.86 -22.38 -10.07
CA ARG A 410 4.18 -22.98 -10.19
C ARG A 410 5.19 -22.40 -9.20
N ASN A 411 6.04 -23.25 -8.64
CA ASN A 411 7.19 -22.79 -7.86
C ASN A 411 8.29 -22.19 -8.78
N ARG A 412 9.37 -21.65 -8.19
CA ARG A 412 10.52 -21.11 -8.96
C ARG A 412 11.24 -22.13 -9.84
N LYS A 413 11.08 -23.42 -9.58
CA LYS A 413 11.67 -24.51 -10.38
C LYS A 413 10.77 -24.95 -11.55
N GLY A 414 9.54 -24.43 -11.62
CA GLY A 414 8.55 -24.74 -12.65
C GLY A 414 7.55 -25.84 -12.27
N ASP A 415 7.70 -26.46 -11.09
CA ASP A 415 6.80 -27.54 -10.64
C ASP A 415 5.45 -26.97 -10.25
N ILE A 416 4.37 -27.66 -10.63
CA ILE A 416 3.01 -27.33 -10.22
C ILE A 416 2.86 -27.66 -8.74
N ILE A 417 2.66 -26.63 -7.92
CA ILE A 417 2.47 -26.73 -6.47
C ILE A 417 1.01 -26.56 -6.05
N GLY A 418 0.13 -26.24 -7.00
CA GLY A 418 -1.29 -26.06 -6.77
C GLY A 418 -1.95 -25.31 -7.92
N THR A 419 -3.00 -24.55 -7.62
CA THR A 419 -3.71 -23.74 -8.62
C THR A 419 -3.81 -22.28 -8.19
N LEU A 420 -3.97 -21.40 -9.17
CA LEU A 420 -4.24 -19.97 -9.01
C LEU A 420 -5.52 -19.66 -9.76
N GLY A 421 -6.52 -19.14 -9.05
CA GLY A 421 -7.78 -18.75 -9.64
C GLY A 421 -8.06 -17.27 -9.45
N ILE A 422 -8.74 -16.68 -10.44
CA ILE A 422 -9.23 -15.32 -10.38
C ILE A 422 -10.68 -15.26 -10.87
N ALA A 423 -11.54 -14.48 -10.22
CA ALA A 423 -12.94 -14.32 -10.59
C ALA A 423 -13.35 -12.85 -10.61
N LEU A 424 -14.00 -12.45 -11.71
CA LEU A 424 -14.64 -11.14 -11.87
C LEU A 424 -16.13 -11.26 -11.62
N ASP A 425 -16.69 -10.29 -10.90
CA ASP A 425 -18.14 -10.15 -10.78
C ASP A 425 -18.72 -9.69 -12.11
N ILE A 426 -19.65 -10.48 -12.66
CA ILE A 426 -20.38 -10.22 -13.90
C ILE A 426 -21.89 -10.07 -13.65
N THR A 427 -22.31 -9.87 -12.40
CA THR A 427 -23.71 -9.79 -11.99
C THR A 427 -24.43 -8.66 -12.72
N ALA A 428 -23.83 -7.47 -12.80
CA ALA A 428 -24.40 -6.35 -13.53
C ALA A 428 -24.64 -6.68 -15.03
N ARG A 429 -23.71 -7.43 -15.65
CA ARG A 429 -23.84 -7.90 -17.04
C ARG A 429 -25.00 -8.89 -17.17
N LYS A 430 -25.04 -9.92 -16.32
CA LYS A 430 -26.09 -10.95 -16.33
C LYS A 430 -27.46 -10.34 -16.06
N GLN A 431 -27.59 -9.43 -15.10
CA GLN A 431 -28.85 -8.75 -14.81
C GLN A 431 -29.32 -7.88 -15.97
N ALA A 432 -28.42 -7.22 -16.70
CA ALA A 432 -28.80 -6.46 -17.89
C ALA A 432 -29.27 -7.38 -19.03
N GLU A 433 -28.57 -8.51 -19.25
CA GLU A 433 -28.95 -9.53 -20.24
C GLU A 433 -30.27 -10.21 -19.88
N GLU A 434 -30.45 -10.60 -18.61
CA GLU A 434 -31.68 -11.17 -18.08
C GLU A 434 -32.81 -10.15 -18.09
N ALA A 435 -32.60 -8.90 -17.70
CA ALA A 435 -33.65 -7.87 -17.77
C ALA A 435 -34.11 -7.66 -19.22
N LEU A 436 -33.18 -7.72 -20.18
CA LEU A 436 -33.51 -7.67 -21.61
C LEU A 436 -34.30 -8.91 -22.05
N GLN A 437 -33.80 -10.11 -21.73
CA GLN A 437 -34.47 -11.38 -22.06
C GLN A 437 -35.83 -11.53 -21.36
N GLU A 438 -35.92 -11.14 -20.10
CA GLU A 438 -37.14 -11.14 -19.29
C GLU A 438 -38.08 -10.04 -19.77
N SER A 439 -37.60 -8.89 -20.23
CA SER A 439 -38.45 -7.90 -20.91
C SER A 439 -39.03 -8.49 -22.20
N GLU A 440 -38.21 -9.15 -23.02
CA GLU A 440 -38.67 -9.82 -24.25
C GLU A 440 -39.62 -11.00 -23.97
N ALA A 441 -39.30 -11.83 -22.99
CA ALA A 441 -40.09 -12.98 -22.58
C ALA A 441 -41.38 -12.56 -21.85
N ARG A 442 -41.33 -11.56 -20.96
CA ARG A 442 -42.53 -10.93 -20.37
C ARG A 442 -43.39 -10.34 -21.46
N PHE A 443 -42.84 -9.66 -22.47
CA PHE A 443 -43.65 -9.17 -23.58
C PHE A 443 -44.37 -10.32 -24.31
N ARG A 444 -43.66 -11.40 -24.65
CA ARG A 444 -44.26 -12.57 -25.32
C ARG A 444 -45.26 -13.33 -24.43
N HIS A 445 -44.93 -13.54 -23.15
CA HIS A 445 -45.78 -14.22 -22.19
C HIS A 445 -46.98 -13.39 -21.78
N LEU A 446 -46.84 -12.08 -21.53
CA LEU A 446 -47.98 -11.18 -21.32
C LEU A 446 -48.87 -11.21 -22.55
N ALA A 447 -48.31 -11.07 -23.75
CA ALA A 447 -49.10 -11.16 -24.97
C ALA A 447 -49.83 -12.51 -25.11
N ALA A 448 -49.23 -13.65 -24.74
CA ALA A 448 -49.86 -14.97 -24.85
C ALA A 448 -50.82 -15.34 -23.70
N ALA A 449 -50.50 -14.92 -22.47
CA ALA A 449 -51.24 -15.21 -21.24
C ALA A 449 -52.41 -14.25 -21.03
N LEU A 450 -52.38 -13.06 -21.65
CA LEU A 450 -53.54 -12.20 -21.69
C LEU A 450 -54.72 -13.04 -22.22
N PRO A 451 -55.84 -13.12 -21.46
CA PRO A 451 -57.03 -13.82 -21.91
C PRO A 451 -57.69 -13.09 -23.10
N GLN A 452 -57.15 -11.92 -23.43
CA GLN A 452 -57.55 -11.05 -24.52
C GLN A 452 -56.68 -11.34 -25.74
N ILE A 453 -57.26 -11.10 -26.90
CA ILE A 453 -56.50 -11.05 -28.14
C ILE A 453 -55.61 -9.80 -28.05
N VAL A 454 -54.35 -9.92 -28.43
CA VAL A 454 -53.37 -8.82 -28.44
C VAL A 454 -52.77 -8.75 -29.82
N TRP A 455 -52.73 -7.55 -30.36
CA TRP A 455 -52.25 -7.29 -31.70
C TRP A 455 -51.48 -5.98 -31.76
N THR A 456 -50.51 -5.89 -32.65
CA THR A 456 -49.89 -4.63 -33.02
C THR A 456 -49.93 -4.47 -34.52
N MET A 457 -50.12 -3.22 -34.93
CA MET A 457 -50.26 -2.85 -36.31
C MET A 457 -49.23 -1.77 -36.66
N THR A 458 -48.72 -1.81 -37.88
CA THR A 458 -47.93 -0.71 -38.44
C THR A 458 -48.82 0.51 -38.71
N PRO A 459 -48.23 1.71 -38.90
CA PRO A 459 -49.01 2.94 -39.16
C PRO A 459 -49.92 2.86 -40.39
N ASP A 460 -49.59 2.02 -41.38
CA ASP A 460 -50.37 1.78 -42.60
C ASP A 460 -51.45 0.71 -42.46
N GLY A 461 -51.70 0.19 -41.25
CA GLY A 461 -52.80 -0.72 -40.99
C GLY A 461 -52.50 -2.20 -41.26
N ARG A 462 -51.22 -2.60 -41.34
CA ARG A 462 -50.82 -4.02 -41.48
C ARG A 462 -50.45 -4.62 -40.13
N ASN A 463 -50.90 -5.84 -39.89
CA ASN A 463 -50.58 -6.54 -38.64
C ASN A 463 -49.09 -6.85 -38.55
N TYR A 464 -48.45 -6.36 -37.50
CA TYR A 464 -47.04 -6.59 -37.18
C TYR A 464 -46.86 -7.80 -36.27
N PHE A 465 -47.79 -8.01 -35.32
CA PHE A 465 -47.81 -9.18 -34.45
C PHE A 465 -49.24 -9.45 -33.97
N LEU A 466 -49.59 -10.73 -33.86
CA LEU A 466 -50.85 -11.26 -33.35
C LEU A 466 -50.50 -12.36 -32.34
N ASN A 467 -51.10 -12.32 -31.15
CA ASN A 467 -50.88 -13.34 -30.14
C ASN A 467 -51.59 -14.66 -30.47
N GLN A 468 -51.24 -15.75 -29.77
CA GLN A 468 -51.80 -17.07 -30.02
C GLN A 468 -53.34 -17.12 -29.92
N ARG A 469 -53.92 -16.31 -29.02
CA ARG A 469 -55.37 -16.19 -28.82
C ARG A 469 -56.12 -15.76 -30.08
N TRP A 470 -55.51 -14.94 -30.93
CA TRP A 470 -56.09 -14.55 -32.22
C TRP A 470 -56.31 -15.78 -33.10
N TYR A 471 -55.29 -16.62 -33.25
CA TYR A 471 -55.37 -17.83 -34.08
C TYR A 471 -56.35 -18.84 -33.49
N ASP A 472 -56.29 -19.06 -32.18
CA ASP A 472 -57.18 -20.00 -31.48
C ASP A 472 -58.66 -19.57 -31.57
N TYR A 473 -58.93 -18.26 -31.50
CA TYR A 473 -60.29 -17.73 -31.56
C TYR A 473 -60.85 -17.68 -32.98
N THR A 474 -60.05 -17.24 -33.96
CA THR A 474 -60.50 -17.00 -35.34
C THR A 474 -60.36 -18.22 -36.25
N GLY A 475 -59.50 -19.19 -35.89
CA GLY A 475 -59.17 -20.37 -36.69
C GLY A 475 -58.27 -20.08 -37.90
N LEU A 476 -57.75 -18.86 -38.02
CA LEU A 476 -56.86 -18.46 -39.12
C LEU A 476 -55.41 -18.87 -38.84
N THR A 477 -54.66 -19.21 -39.89
CA THR A 477 -53.21 -19.44 -39.77
C THR A 477 -52.41 -18.13 -39.83
N PRO A 478 -51.15 -18.11 -39.35
CA PRO A 478 -50.27 -16.94 -39.46
C PRO A 478 -50.10 -16.45 -40.91
N GLU A 479 -50.10 -17.35 -41.89
CA GLU A 479 -49.98 -17.04 -43.32
C GLU A 479 -51.24 -16.35 -43.84
N GLN A 480 -52.42 -16.83 -43.45
CA GLN A 480 -53.71 -16.21 -43.81
C GLN A 480 -53.88 -14.83 -43.18
N CYS A 481 -53.34 -14.62 -41.98
CA CYS A 481 -53.38 -13.33 -41.29
C CYS A 481 -52.47 -12.25 -41.91
N ARG A 482 -51.65 -12.59 -42.93
CA ARG A 482 -50.91 -11.59 -43.71
C ARG A 482 -51.77 -10.90 -44.76
N ASP A 483 -52.90 -11.50 -45.13
CA ASP A 483 -53.88 -10.93 -46.05
C ASP A 483 -54.89 -10.06 -45.28
N PRO A 484 -54.91 -8.73 -45.50
CA PRO A 484 -55.87 -7.83 -44.86
C PRO A 484 -57.33 -8.22 -45.10
N GLU A 485 -57.63 -8.86 -46.23
CA GLU A 485 -58.99 -9.27 -46.58
C GLU A 485 -59.48 -10.42 -45.68
N GLN A 486 -58.62 -11.38 -45.35
CA GLN A 486 -58.92 -12.49 -44.43
C GLN A 486 -59.21 -11.99 -43.01
N ILE A 487 -58.47 -10.99 -42.54
CA ILE A 487 -58.68 -10.40 -41.21
C ILE A 487 -59.97 -9.59 -41.16
N SER A 488 -60.30 -8.85 -42.23
CA SER A 488 -61.57 -8.14 -42.35
C SER A 488 -62.77 -9.09 -42.22
N GLN A 489 -62.64 -10.32 -42.75
CA GLN A 489 -63.70 -11.32 -42.74
C GLN A 489 -64.05 -11.89 -41.35
N VAL A 490 -63.17 -11.69 -40.35
CA VAL A 490 -63.41 -12.10 -38.95
C VAL A 490 -64.41 -11.18 -38.26
N MET A 491 -64.47 -9.91 -38.63
CA MET A 491 -65.40 -8.95 -38.05
C MET A 491 -66.81 -9.15 -38.63
N HIS A 492 -67.85 -8.96 -37.80
CA HIS A 492 -69.24 -9.03 -38.26
C HIS A 492 -69.49 -8.04 -39.42
N PRO A 493 -70.16 -8.44 -40.52
CA PRO A 493 -70.37 -7.57 -41.70
C PRO A 493 -70.93 -6.18 -41.36
N ASP A 494 -71.92 -6.12 -40.45
CA ASP A 494 -72.54 -4.87 -40.00
C ASP A 494 -71.58 -3.93 -39.24
N ASP A 495 -70.53 -4.47 -38.63
CA ASP A 495 -69.63 -3.70 -37.75
C ASP A 495 -68.41 -3.18 -38.54
N ARG A 496 -68.08 -3.76 -39.71
CA ARG A 496 -66.87 -3.46 -40.50
C ARG A 496 -66.77 -2.00 -40.91
N ALA A 497 -67.79 -1.47 -41.57
CA ALA A 497 -67.77 -0.11 -42.11
C ALA A 497 -67.59 0.93 -41.00
N ALA A 498 -68.29 0.74 -39.87
CA ALA A 498 -68.19 1.62 -38.72
C ALA A 498 -66.82 1.52 -38.02
N ALA A 499 -66.27 0.31 -37.85
CA ALA A 499 -64.96 0.11 -37.24
C ALA A 499 -63.82 0.70 -38.08
N TYR A 500 -63.84 0.52 -39.41
CA TYR A 500 -62.85 1.12 -40.30
C TYR A 500 -62.92 2.65 -40.33
N ALA A 501 -64.13 3.23 -40.34
CA ALA A 501 -64.30 4.68 -40.28
C ALA A 501 -63.73 5.25 -38.96
N ARG A 502 -64.02 4.61 -37.82
CA ARG A 502 -63.50 5.03 -36.50
C ARG A 502 -61.98 4.83 -36.39
N PHE A 503 -61.45 3.77 -36.99
CA PHE A 503 -60.00 3.56 -37.03
C PHE A 503 -59.29 4.60 -37.90
N ALA A 504 -59.86 4.94 -39.06
CA ALA A 504 -59.33 5.99 -39.93
C ALA A 504 -59.37 7.37 -39.26
N GLU A 505 -60.43 7.68 -38.52
CA GLU A 505 -60.53 8.89 -37.71
C GLU A 505 -59.46 8.91 -36.61
N ALA A 506 -59.36 7.84 -35.82
CA ALA A 506 -58.34 7.71 -34.76
C ALA A 506 -56.91 7.81 -35.31
N ALA A 507 -56.66 7.30 -36.53
CA ALA A 507 -55.37 7.41 -37.18
C ALA A 507 -55.05 8.83 -37.69
N ALA A 508 -56.06 9.57 -38.15
CA ALA A 508 -55.90 10.95 -38.60
C ALA A 508 -55.72 11.94 -37.43
N THR A 509 -56.44 11.73 -36.32
CA THR A 509 -56.38 12.58 -35.12
C THR A 509 -55.29 12.13 -34.15
N GLY A 510 -54.83 10.89 -34.27
CA GLY A 510 -53.84 10.27 -33.41
C GLY A 510 -54.34 10.05 -31.98
N THR A 511 -55.65 9.84 -31.81
CA THR A 511 -56.30 9.50 -30.55
C THR A 511 -56.40 7.99 -30.35
N VAL A 512 -56.72 7.55 -29.13
CA VAL A 512 -57.01 6.14 -28.84
C VAL A 512 -58.18 5.67 -29.70
N PHE A 513 -58.02 4.51 -30.34
CA PHE A 513 -59.11 3.80 -31.00
C PHE A 513 -59.82 2.92 -29.97
N GLU A 514 -61.14 3.02 -29.88
CA GLU A 514 -61.95 2.14 -29.04
C GLU A 514 -63.26 1.83 -29.76
N SER A 515 -63.60 0.55 -29.85
CA SER A 515 -64.82 0.07 -30.47
C SER A 515 -65.21 -1.28 -29.89
N GLU A 516 -66.45 -1.40 -29.47
CA GLU A 516 -67.05 -2.71 -29.23
C GLU A 516 -67.41 -3.32 -30.59
N THR A 517 -66.88 -4.49 -30.90
CA THR A 517 -67.14 -5.16 -32.17
C THR A 517 -67.37 -6.63 -31.95
N ARG A 518 -68.22 -7.20 -32.81
CA ARG A 518 -68.49 -8.63 -32.77
C ARG A 518 -67.47 -9.35 -33.63
N LEU A 519 -66.65 -10.19 -32.99
CA LEU A 519 -65.67 -11.03 -33.67
C LEU A 519 -66.21 -12.44 -33.86
N ARG A 520 -66.10 -12.97 -35.08
CA ARG A 520 -66.52 -14.32 -35.44
C ARG A 520 -65.56 -15.35 -34.87
N ARG A 521 -66.09 -16.33 -34.15
CA ARG A 521 -65.34 -17.47 -33.66
C ARG A 521 -65.18 -18.51 -34.78
N GLY A 522 -63.96 -18.98 -35.01
CA GLY A 522 -63.62 -19.88 -36.12
C GLY A 522 -64.28 -21.26 -36.05
N ARG A 523 -64.50 -21.80 -34.85
CA ARG A 523 -64.97 -23.18 -34.66
C ARG A 523 -66.47 -23.40 -34.95
N ASP A 524 -67.31 -22.40 -34.67
CA ASP A 524 -68.78 -22.52 -34.68
C ASP A 524 -69.46 -21.34 -35.40
N GLY A 525 -68.68 -20.33 -35.82
CA GLY A 525 -69.19 -19.13 -36.49
C GLY A 525 -69.93 -18.16 -35.57
N ALA A 526 -70.00 -18.40 -34.26
CA ALA A 526 -70.70 -17.54 -33.32
C ALA A 526 -69.97 -16.21 -33.10
N TYR A 527 -70.72 -15.15 -32.85
CA TYR A 527 -70.19 -13.82 -32.54
C TYR A 527 -70.25 -13.54 -31.04
N ARG A 528 -69.16 -13.02 -30.45
CA ARG A 528 -69.13 -12.53 -29.06
C ARG A 528 -68.69 -11.07 -29.00
N TRP A 529 -69.04 -10.40 -27.91
CA TRP A 529 -68.66 -9.01 -27.65
C TRP A 529 -67.20 -8.91 -27.27
N PHE A 530 -66.45 -8.20 -28.13
CA PHE A 530 -65.09 -7.81 -27.84
C PHE A 530 -65.02 -6.30 -27.72
N LEU A 531 -64.49 -5.81 -26.60
CA LEU A 531 -64.00 -4.45 -26.52
C LEU A 531 -62.65 -4.41 -27.24
N VAL A 532 -62.61 -3.76 -28.40
CA VAL A 532 -61.37 -3.56 -29.17
C VAL A 532 -60.86 -2.16 -28.88
N ARG A 533 -59.68 -2.07 -28.26
CA ARG A 533 -59.04 -0.79 -27.94
C ARG A 533 -57.61 -0.80 -28.44
N ALA A 534 -57.17 0.26 -29.11
CA ALA A 534 -55.80 0.41 -29.58
C ALA A 534 -55.23 1.80 -29.34
N GLU A 535 -53.99 1.85 -28.84
CA GLU A 535 -53.27 3.08 -28.55
C GLU A 535 -52.15 3.34 -29.58
N PRO A 536 -52.00 4.60 -30.03
CA PRO A 536 -50.92 4.99 -30.93
C PRO A 536 -49.61 5.25 -30.17
N ILE A 537 -48.54 4.54 -30.55
CA ILE A 537 -47.18 4.74 -30.03
C ILE A 537 -46.38 5.62 -30.98
N ARG A 538 -45.76 6.66 -30.43
CA ARG A 538 -45.00 7.67 -31.18
C ARG A 538 -43.51 7.61 -30.83
N ASP A 539 -42.67 8.03 -31.77
CA ASP A 539 -41.25 8.29 -31.51
C ASP A 539 -41.05 9.64 -30.80
N GLU A 540 -39.81 9.94 -30.39
CA GLU A 540 -39.43 11.20 -29.73
C GLU A 540 -39.75 12.46 -30.58
N SER A 541 -39.96 12.30 -31.88
CA SER A 541 -40.37 13.38 -32.80
C SER A 541 -41.88 13.54 -32.94
N GLY A 542 -42.67 12.73 -32.22
CA GLY A 542 -44.14 12.77 -32.23
C GLY A 542 -44.79 12.04 -33.40
N ARG A 543 -44.01 11.35 -34.25
CA ARG A 543 -44.52 10.58 -35.39
C ARG A 543 -45.00 9.21 -34.94
N LEU A 544 -46.14 8.78 -35.47
CA LEU A 544 -46.72 7.47 -35.20
C LEU A 544 -45.81 6.34 -35.71
N VAL A 545 -45.38 5.45 -34.82
CA VAL A 545 -44.49 4.32 -35.11
C VAL A 545 -45.25 3.01 -35.16
N ARG A 546 -46.21 2.78 -34.24
CA ARG A 546 -47.00 1.54 -34.14
C ARG A 546 -48.35 1.79 -33.45
N TRP A 547 -49.31 0.90 -33.70
CA TRP A 547 -50.50 0.72 -32.89
C TRP A 547 -50.34 -0.50 -31.99
N TYR A 548 -50.77 -0.38 -30.73
CA TYR A 548 -50.88 -1.51 -29.80
C TYR A 548 -52.34 -1.66 -29.41
N GLY A 549 -52.93 -2.80 -29.78
CA GLY A 549 -54.35 -3.06 -29.57
C GLY A 549 -54.62 -4.34 -28.80
N THR A 550 -55.72 -4.31 -28.05
CA THR A 550 -56.31 -5.50 -27.43
C THR A 550 -57.74 -5.68 -27.94
N SER A 551 -58.19 -6.93 -27.98
CA SER A 551 -59.59 -7.28 -28.11
C SER A 551 -59.97 -8.12 -26.89
N THR A 552 -60.70 -7.52 -25.96
CA THR A 552 -61.13 -8.10 -24.69
C THR A 552 -62.50 -8.74 -24.81
N ASP A 553 -62.63 -10.05 -24.53
CA ASP A 553 -63.94 -10.66 -24.29
C ASP A 553 -64.46 -10.20 -22.93
N VAL A 554 -65.48 -9.34 -22.90
CA VAL A 554 -65.95 -8.62 -21.69
C VAL A 554 -67.17 -9.28 -21.03
N GLU A 555 -67.45 -10.55 -21.34
CA GLU A 555 -68.65 -11.24 -20.85
C GLU A 555 -68.58 -11.58 -19.35
N ASP A 556 -67.43 -12.09 -18.87
CA ASP A 556 -67.31 -12.65 -17.51
C ASP A 556 -66.81 -11.62 -16.46
N HIS A 557 -66.17 -10.53 -16.89
CA HIS A 557 -65.66 -9.45 -16.02
C HIS A 557 -66.79 -8.71 -15.27
N LYS A 558 -68.04 -8.87 -15.70
CA LYS A 558 -69.22 -8.41 -14.96
C LYS A 558 -69.55 -9.25 -13.72
N ARG A 559 -68.93 -10.41 -13.49
CA ARG A 559 -69.41 -11.39 -12.49
C ARG A 559 -68.56 -11.62 -11.24
N LEU A 560 -67.35 -11.04 -11.07
CA LEU A 560 -66.40 -11.56 -10.05
C LEU A 560 -65.51 -10.54 -9.32
N GLU A 561 -66.02 -9.37 -8.94
CA GLU A 561 -65.23 -8.31 -8.25
C GLU A 561 -65.28 -8.35 -6.70
N GLN A 562 -65.84 -9.39 -6.06
CA GLN A 562 -66.25 -9.32 -4.64
C GLN A 562 -65.44 -10.13 -3.59
N THR A 563 -64.35 -10.86 -3.90
CA THR A 563 -63.93 -11.94 -2.96
C THR A 563 -62.45 -12.09 -2.57
N LEU A 564 -61.56 -11.08 -2.48
CA LEU A 564 -60.18 -11.33 -1.99
C LEU A 564 -59.50 -10.13 -1.28
N GLN A 565 -59.68 -9.98 0.06
CA GLN A 565 -59.00 -8.97 0.91
C GLN A 565 -58.45 -9.55 2.23
N ARG A 566 -58.17 -10.86 2.34
CA ARG A 566 -57.75 -11.48 3.62
C ARG A 566 -56.63 -12.49 3.48
N GLU A 567 -55.42 -12.03 3.18
CA GLU A 567 -54.24 -12.91 3.29
C GLU A 567 -52.93 -12.27 3.80
N ARG A 568 -52.94 -11.04 4.34
CA ARG A 568 -51.66 -10.29 4.53
C ARG A 568 -51.03 -10.16 5.91
N ASP A 569 -51.57 -10.70 7.00
CA ASP A 569 -51.05 -10.38 8.35
C ASP A 569 -50.54 -11.59 9.16
N PHE A 570 -49.47 -12.27 8.72
CA PHE A 570 -48.87 -13.33 9.55
C PHE A 570 -47.33 -13.34 9.68
N SER A 571 -46.56 -12.44 9.08
CA SER A 571 -45.10 -12.58 9.21
C SER A 571 -44.38 -11.26 9.35
N ALA A 572 -44.38 -10.74 10.57
CA ALA A 572 -43.32 -9.88 11.03
C ALA A 572 -43.17 -9.93 12.55
N ALA A 573 -41.97 -10.35 12.95
CA ALA A 573 -41.23 -9.81 14.08
C ALA A 573 -41.54 -10.39 15.47
N ILE A 574 -40.58 -11.17 15.99
CA ILE A 574 -39.71 -10.79 17.13
C ILE A 574 -39.12 -12.09 17.72
N LEU A 575 -37.95 -12.52 17.25
CA LEU A 575 -37.08 -13.49 17.92
C LEU A 575 -35.61 -13.11 17.73
N ASP A 576 -34.87 -13.26 18.83
CA ASP A 576 -33.46 -13.72 18.88
C ASP A 576 -32.33 -12.81 18.41
N SER A 577 -31.94 -11.84 19.25
CA SER A 577 -30.72 -11.05 19.06
C SER A 577 -29.81 -11.03 20.30
N ALA A 578 -28.86 -11.98 20.42
CA ALA A 578 -27.48 -11.78 20.95
C ALA A 578 -26.67 -13.10 21.00
N ARG A 579 -25.52 -13.18 20.30
CA ARG A 579 -24.61 -14.35 20.26
C ARG A 579 -23.46 -14.20 21.27
N ILE A 580 -23.58 -14.81 22.45
CA ILE A 580 -22.51 -14.95 23.45
C ILE A 580 -22.47 -16.41 23.89
N LEU A 581 -21.27 -17.01 24.01
CA LEU A 581 -21.11 -18.36 24.56
C LEU A 581 -21.39 -18.33 26.06
N VAL A 582 -22.54 -18.88 26.45
CA VAL A 582 -22.92 -19.04 27.86
C VAL A 582 -23.18 -20.52 28.14
N ILE A 583 -22.44 -21.06 29.11
CA ILE A 583 -22.67 -22.41 29.66
C ILE A 583 -22.85 -22.32 31.17
N VAL A 584 -23.83 -23.05 31.70
CA VAL A 584 -24.09 -23.12 33.15
C VAL A 584 -23.90 -24.57 33.58
N LEU A 585 -23.09 -24.77 34.63
CA LEU A 585 -22.69 -26.07 35.14
C LEU A 585 -23.11 -26.24 36.60
N ASP A 586 -23.46 -27.46 37.01
CA ASP A 586 -23.72 -27.80 38.41
C ASP A 586 -22.42 -28.06 39.21
N ARG A 587 -22.54 -28.33 40.51
CA ARG A 587 -21.40 -28.63 41.40
C ARG A 587 -20.59 -29.87 40.97
N GLN A 588 -21.17 -30.77 40.19
CA GLN A 588 -20.52 -31.95 39.64
C GLN A 588 -20.01 -31.73 38.20
N GLY A 589 -20.07 -30.50 37.69
CA GLY A 589 -19.62 -30.11 36.36
C GLY A 589 -20.56 -30.50 35.22
N ARG A 590 -21.82 -30.85 35.53
CA ARG A 590 -22.83 -31.24 34.53
C ARG A 590 -23.49 -30.04 33.89
N ILE A 591 -23.77 -30.14 32.60
CA ILE A 591 -24.31 -29.04 31.81
C ILE A 591 -25.80 -28.83 32.09
N LEU A 592 -26.14 -27.68 32.69
CA LEU A 592 -27.51 -27.25 33.03
C LEU A 592 -28.11 -26.31 31.97
N ARG A 593 -27.27 -25.50 31.31
CA ARG A 593 -27.66 -24.63 30.19
C ARG A 593 -26.53 -24.50 29.19
N PHE A 594 -26.90 -24.38 27.92
CA PHE A 594 -25.99 -24.25 26.79
C PHE A 594 -26.63 -23.29 25.78
N SER A 595 -26.00 -22.14 25.53
CA SER A 595 -26.54 -21.12 24.63
C SER A 595 -26.51 -21.57 23.16
N ARG A 596 -27.34 -20.95 22.30
CA ARG A 596 -27.31 -21.21 20.83
C ARG A 596 -25.92 -20.98 20.23
N ALA A 597 -25.19 -19.99 20.71
CA ALA A 597 -23.80 -19.77 20.28
C ALA A 597 -22.89 -20.96 20.66
N CYS A 598 -23.14 -21.64 21.78
CA CYS A 598 -22.40 -22.84 22.18
C CYS A 598 -22.74 -24.04 21.27
N GLU A 599 -24.01 -24.18 20.88
CA GLU A 599 -24.43 -25.18 19.89
C GLU A 599 -23.76 -24.92 18.53
N GLU A 600 -23.76 -23.66 18.07
CA GLU A 600 -23.11 -23.24 16.82
C GLU A 600 -21.58 -23.46 16.86
N THR A 601 -20.92 -23.23 17.99
CA THR A 601 -19.46 -23.31 18.11
C THR A 601 -18.94 -24.73 18.30
N THR A 602 -19.69 -25.59 19.00
CA THR A 602 -19.25 -26.96 19.34
C THR A 602 -19.86 -28.05 18.47
N GLY A 603 -20.97 -27.76 17.78
CA GLY A 603 -21.74 -28.72 16.99
C GLY A 603 -22.58 -29.69 17.81
N TYR A 604 -22.60 -29.56 19.14
CA TYR A 604 -23.47 -30.33 20.01
C TYR A 604 -24.76 -29.56 20.32
N THR A 605 -25.91 -30.22 20.26
CA THR A 605 -27.18 -29.61 20.70
C THR A 605 -27.32 -29.68 22.22
N PHE A 606 -28.07 -28.76 22.82
CA PHE A 606 -28.29 -28.74 24.27
C PHE A 606 -28.87 -30.07 24.77
N ALA A 607 -29.82 -30.66 24.03
CA ALA A 607 -30.41 -31.95 24.38
C ALA A 607 -29.39 -33.10 24.46
N GLU A 608 -28.31 -33.05 23.69
CA GLU A 608 -27.27 -34.09 23.67
C GLU A 608 -26.29 -33.97 24.84
N VAL A 609 -26.07 -32.74 25.33
CA VAL A 609 -25.07 -32.43 26.36
C VAL A 609 -25.67 -32.23 27.74
N GLN A 610 -26.99 -32.00 27.82
CA GLN A 610 -27.70 -31.74 29.08
C GLN A 610 -27.46 -32.86 30.08
N GLY A 611 -27.05 -32.49 31.30
CA GLY A 611 -26.80 -33.41 32.40
C GLY A 611 -25.50 -34.23 32.33
N LYS A 612 -24.72 -34.10 31.25
CA LYS A 612 -23.40 -34.73 31.12
C LYS A 612 -22.30 -33.80 31.63
N PRO A 613 -21.23 -34.32 32.23
CA PRO A 613 -20.11 -33.50 32.69
C PRO A 613 -19.33 -32.92 31.52
N VAL A 614 -18.98 -31.63 31.62
CA VAL A 614 -18.43 -30.85 30.50
C VAL A 614 -17.15 -31.46 29.90
N TRP A 615 -16.29 -32.06 30.73
CA TRP A 615 -15.02 -32.65 30.30
C TRP A 615 -15.14 -34.02 29.62
N GLU A 616 -16.31 -34.69 29.66
CA GLU A 616 -16.51 -35.94 28.90
C GLU A 616 -16.71 -35.68 27.41
N LEU A 617 -17.18 -34.48 27.05
CA LEU A 617 -17.57 -34.14 25.68
C LEU A 617 -16.69 -33.05 25.09
N LEU A 618 -16.40 -32.00 25.86
CA LEU A 618 -15.79 -30.78 25.33
C LEU A 618 -14.31 -30.63 25.71
N ALA A 619 -13.79 -31.31 26.73
CA ALA A 619 -12.37 -31.17 27.09
C ALA A 619 -11.46 -32.11 26.29
N ILE A 620 -10.26 -31.64 25.91
CA ILE A 620 -9.24 -32.52 25.30
C ILE A 620 -8.68 -33.54 26.31
N PRO A 621 -8.28 -34.75 25.89
CA PRO A 621 -7.95 -35.85 26.79
C PRO A 621 -6.91 -35.55 27.88
N HIS A 622 -5.94 -34.67 27.63
CA HIS A 622 -4.91 -34.31 28.61
C HIS A 622 -5.31 -33.15 29.54
N GLU A 623 -6.44 -32.47 29.30
CA GLU A 623 -6.98 -31.39 30.15
C GLU A 623 -8.13 -31.86 31.05
N VAL A 624 -8.70 -33.05 30.81
CA VAL A 624 -9.81 -33.63 31.59
C VAL A 624 -9.51 -33.65 33.09
N ASP A 625 -8.31 -34.10 33.48
CA ASP A 625 -7.92 -34.21 34.88
C ASP A 625 -7.76 -32.83 35.55
N LEU A 626 -7.36 -31.81 34.79
CA LEU A 626 -7.26 -30.43 35.27
C LEU A 626 -8.65 -29.86 35.57
N VAL A 627 -9.60 -30.01 34.64
CA VAL A 627 -10.97 -29.53 34.82
C VAL A 627 -11.66 -30.27 35.97
N ARG A 628 -11.51 -31.60 36.04
CA ARG A 628 -12.07 -32.42 37.14
C ARG A 628 -11.53 -31.99 38.51
N ASN A 629 -10.22 -31.74 38.60
CA ASN A 629 -9.60 -31.27 39.84
C ASN A 629 -10.05 -29.86 40.24
N ALA A 630 -10.37 -28.98 39.28
CA ALA A 630 -10.94 -27.66 39.56
C ALA A 630 -12.34 -27.77 40.19
N PHE A 631 -13.21 -28.64 39.67
CA PHE A 631 -14.53 -28.89 40.26
C PHE A 631 -14.45 -29.60 41.62
N ALA A 632 -13.48 -30.50 41.83
CA ALA A 632 -13.29 -31.16 43.13
C ALA A 632 -12.90 -30.19 44.26
N ARG A 633 -12.28 -29.05 43.93
CA ARG A 633 -11.83 -28.02 44.88
C ARG A 633 -12.86 -26.92 45.16
N LEU A 634 -14.02 -26.94 44.48
CA LEU A 634 -15.13 -26.00 44.68
C LEU A 634 -15.54 -25.77 46.16
N PRO A 635 -15.52 -26.77 47.06
CA PRO A 635 -15.92 -26.55 48.46
C PRO A 635 -14.85 -25.84 49.31
N SER A 636 -13.61 -25.70 48.82
CA SER A 636 -12.44 -25.37 49.64
C SER A 636 -11.53 -24.29 49.03
N GLY A 637 -11.93 -23.61 47.94
CA GLY A 637 -11.19 -22.48 47.37
C GLY A 637 -11.88 -21.78 46.18
N PRO A 638 -11.34 -20.65 45.70
CA PRO A 638 -11.88 -19.92 44.55
C PRO A 638 -11.79 -20.73 43.25
N PHE A 639 -12.84 -20.68 42.42
CA PHE A 639 -12.85 -21.34 41.11
C PHE A 639 -12.02 -20.52 40.09
N PRO A 640 -11.24 -21.17 39.19
CA PRO A 640 -10.39 -20.44 38.24
C PRO A 640 -11.24 -19.59 37.27
N SER A 641 -10.80 -18.36 37.00
CA SER A 641 -11.37 -17.47 35.99
C SER A 641 -10.25 -16.76 35.24
N GLY A 642 -10.43 -16.48 33.95
CA GLY A 642 -9.41 -15.89 33.09
C GLY A 642 -8.38 -16.90 32.61
N PHE A 643 -8.81 -18.12 32.28
CA PHE A 643 -7.94 -19.16 31.72
C PHE A 643 -8.40 -19.55 30.32
N LEU A 644 -7.45 -20.11 29.57
CA LEU A 644 -7.65 -20.62 28.22
C LEU A 644 -7.75 -22.14 28.31
N ASP A 645 -8.75 -22.72 27.67
CA ASP A 645 -8.81 -24.17 27.46
C ASP A 645 -9.22 -24.49 26.02
N HIS A 646 -9.01 -25.74 25.63
CA HIS A 646 -9.37 -26.20 24.30
C HIS A 646 -10.66 -27.01 24.35
N TRP A 647 -11.67 -26.50 23.66
CA TRP A 647 -12.90 -27.23 23.41
C TRP A 647 -12.80 -28.12 22.18
N VAL A 648 -13.16 -29.39 22.34
CA VAL A 648 -13.31 -30.35 21.25
C VAL A 648 -14.74 -30.26 20.72
N THR A 649 -14.88 -30.04 19.41
CA THR A 649 -16.17 -30.08 18.74
C THR A 649 -16.61 -31.52 18.50
N LYS A 650 -17.90 -31.72 18.21
CA LYS A 650 -18.47 -33.04 17.89
C LYS A 650 -17.76 -33.76 16.73
N GLU A 651 -17.14 -33.00 15.85
CA GLU A 651 -16.39 -33.47 14.67
C GLU A 651 -14.89 -33.64 14.95
N GLY A 652 -14.42 -33.43 16.18
CA GLY A 652 -13.03 -33.61 16.60
C GLY A 652 -12.11 -32.40 16.42
N GLY A 653 -12.65 -31.24 16.04
CA GLY A 653 -11.88 -29.98 15.92
C GLY A 653 -11.63 -29.34 17.29
N GLN A 654 -10.49 -28.65 17.46
CA GLN A 654 -10.18 -27.92 18.70
C GLN A 654 -10.44 -26.43 18.55
N ARG A 655 -11.07 -25.82 19.56
CA ARG A 655 -11.37 -24.38 19.66
C ARG A 655 -10.73 -23.84 20.92
N LEU A 656 -9.89 -22.82 20.81
CA LEU A 656 -9.26 -22.19 21.96
C LEU A 656 -10.21 -21.15 22.55
N ILE A 657 -10.75 -21.40 23.74
CA ILE A 657 -11.72 -20.50 24.37
C ILE A 657 -11.11 -19.86 25.62
N GLU A 658 -11.23 -18.53 25.72
CA GLU A 658 -10.95 -17.80 26.94
C GLU A 658 -12.20 -17.78 27.82
N TRP A 659 -12.07 -18.27 29.05
CA TRP A 659 -13.19 -18.39 29.98
C TRP A 659 -13.15 -17.34 31.08
N ARG A 660 -14.30 -16.72 31.32
CA ARG A 660 -14.61 -16.02 32.57
C ARG A 660 -15.71 -16.77 33.31
N ASN A 661 -15.42 -17.15 34.55
CA ASN A 661 -16.29 -18.00 35.34
C ASN A 661 -16.77 -17.24 36.58
N THR A 662 -18.07 -17.29 36.82
CA THR A 662 -18.71 -16.72 38.02
C THR A 662 -19.40 -17.83 38.80
N LEU A 663 -19.12 -17.91 40.09
CA LEU A 663 -19.72 -18.88 41.00
C LEU A 663 -21.02 -18.34 41.58
N LEU A 664 -22.09 -19.13 41.58
CA LEU A 664 -23.36 -18.79 42.22
C LEU A 664 -23.58 -19.72 43.43
N ALA A 665 -23.75 -19.12 44.61
CA ALA A 665 -24.02 -19.83 45.86
C ALA A 665 -25.51 -19.93 46.16
N GLY A 666 -25.94 -21.05 46.72
CA GLY A 666 -27.32 -21.28 47.19
C GLY A 666 -27.59 -20.63 48.55
N ALA A 667 -28.81 -20.83 49.07
CA ALA A 667 -29.32 -20.15 50.28
C ALA A 667 -28.51 -20.37 51.58
N GLU A 668 -27.61 -21.36 51.63
CA GLU A 668 -26.73 -21.65 52.77
C GLU A 668 -25.26 -21.20 52.56
N GLY A 669 -24.97 -20.42 51.51
CA GLY A 669 -23.60 -19.95 51.19
C GLY A 669 -22.71 -21.02 50.55
N ILE A 670 -23.28 -22.19 50.21
CA ILE A 670 -22.59 -23.29 49.53
C ILE A 670 -22.69 -23.08 48.01
N PRO A 671 -21.60 -23.21 47.23
CA PRO A 671 -21.63 -23.11 45.77
C PRO A 671 -22.57 -24.14 45.15
N GLU A 672 -23.56 -23.67 44.37
CA GLU A 672 -24.55 -24.54 43.74
C GLU A 672 -24.32 -24.67 42.22
N MET A 673 -23.87 -23.59 41.57
CA MET A 673 -23.70 -23.52 40.12
C MET A 673 -22.49 -22.66 39.70
N VAL A 674 -21.96 -22.94 38.50
CA VAL A 674 -20.89 -22.16 37.85
C VAL A 674 -21.41 -21.65 36.51
N VAL A 675 -21.39 -20.33 36.30
CA VAL A 675 -21.71 -19.70 35.02
C VAL A 675 -20.42 -19.35 34.32
N CYS A 676 -20.20 -19.91 33.14
CA CYS A 676 -19.02 -19.66 32.33
C CYS A 676 -19.42 -18.91 31.06
N THR A 677 -18.80 -17.76 30.83
CA THR A 677 -18.91 -16.99 29.59
C THR A 677 -17.59 -17.04 28.85
N GLY A 678 -17.62 -17.45 27.59
CA GLY A 678 -16.43 -17.72 26.79
C GLY A 678 -16.30 -16.85 25.54
N MET A 679 -15.08 -16.57 25.11
CA MET A 679 -14.78 -15.96 23.80
C MET A 679 -13.72 -16.80 23.07
N ASP A 680 -13.98 -17.14 21.80
CA ASP A 680 -13.03 -17.91 20.97
C ASP A 680 -11.84 -17.03 20.54
N LEU A 681 -10.62 -17.48 20.79
CA LEU A 681 -9.35 -16.77 20.52
C LEU A 681 -8.45 -17.47 19.49
N THR A 682 -8.97 -18.45 18.76
CA THR A 682 -8.18 -19.29 17.83
C THR A 682 -7.45 -18.49 16.71
N GLU A 683 -7.87 -17.26 16.40
CA GLU A 683 -7.29 -16.45 15.31
C GLU A 683 -5.99 -15.71 15.65
N ARG A 684 -5.69 -15.47 16.94
CA ARG A 684 -4.61 -14.54 17.34
C ARG A 684 -3.19 -15.14 17.29
N GLU A 685 -3.01 -16.40 17.69
CA GLU A 685 -1.67 -17.05 17.64
C GLU A 685 -1.21 -17.37 16.21
N ARG A 686 -2.15 -17.54 15.27
CA ARG A 686 -1.82 -17.80 13.86
C ARG A 686 -1.15 -16.60 13.17
N ALA A 687 -1.26 -15.39 13.73
CA ALA A 687 -0.82 -14.13 13.13
C ALA A 687 0.70 -13.86 13.25
N GLU A 688 1.39 -14.42 14.24
CA GLU A 688 2.83 -14.15 14.46
C GLU A 688 3.75 -15.09 13.67
N TYR A 689 3.29 -16.31 13.35
CA TYR A 689 4.04 -17.26 12.50
C TYR A 689 3.87 -17.00 10.99
N THR A 690 2.79 -16.33 10.55
CA THR A 690 2.44 -16.10 9.12
C THR A 690 3.30 -15.06 8.41
N LEU A 691 3.98 -14.16 9.12
CA LEU A 691 4.48 -12.91 8.53
C LEU A 691 5.62 -13.10 7.50
N GLY A 692 6.53 -14.07 7.73
CA GLY A 692 7.68 -14.32 6.83
C GLY A 692 7.33 -15.12 5.58
N GLU A 693 6.36 -16.02 5.65
CA GLU A 693 5.93 -16.87 4.53
C GLU A 693 4.98 -16.13 3.58
N THR A 694 4.15 -15.24 4.13
CA THR A 694 3.22 -14.38 3.37
C THR A 694 3.95 -13.48 2.37
N GLU A 695 5.13 -12.98 2.72
CA GLU A 695 5.85 -11.98 1.91
C GLU A 695 6.33 -12.57 0.56
N ALA A 696 6.99 -13.72 0.59
CA ALA A 696 7.48 -14.40 -0.61
C ALA A 696 6.33 -14.89 -1.50
N ARG A 697 5.23 -15.29 -0.89
CA ARG A 697 4.07 -15.87 -1.56
C ARG A 697 3.30 -14.84 -2.37
N HIS A 698 2.93 -13.71 -1.79
CA HIS A 698 2.20 -12.64 -2.48
C HIS A 698 2.90 -12.13 -3.76
N ARG A 699 4.24 -12.20 -3.84
CA ARG A 699 5.00 -11.76 -5.03
C ARG A 699 4.81 -12.73 -6.18
N LEU A 700 4.90 -14.02 -5.87
CA LEU A 700 4.74 -15.09 -6.84
C LEU A 700 3.29 -15.17 -7.35
N LEU A 701 2.31 -14.84 -6.51
CA LEU A 701 0.90 -14.72 -6.92
C LEU A 701 0.71 -13.66 -8.00
N LEU A 702 1.16 -12.43 -7.73
CA LEU A 702 0.97 -11.28 -8.62
C LEU A 702 1.62 -11.46 -9.99
N GLU A 703 2.75 -12.15 -10.07
CA GLU A 703 3.44 -12.43 -11.34
C GLU A 703 2.72 -13.50 -12.18
N GLN A 704 2.01 -14.43 -11.54
CA GLN A 704 1.36 -15.56 -12.21
C GLN A 704 -0.14 -15.33 -12.50
N VAL A 705 -0.75 -14.25 -12.02
CA VAL A 705 -2.17 -13.96 -12.28
C VAL A 705 -2.45 -13.94 -13.79
N PRO A 706 -3.40 -14.73 -14.32
CA PRO A 706 -3.74 -14.77 -15.75
C PRO A 706 -4.54 -13.55 -16.23
N ALA A 707 -4.28 -12.40 -15.63
CA ALA A 707 -4.91 -11.13 -15.94
C ALA A 707 -3.82 -10.08 -16.11
N ILE A 708 -4.17 -8.97 -16.74
CA ILE A 708 -3.37 -7.74 -16.70
C ILE A 708 -3.89 -6.92 -15.53
N LEU A 709 -3.04 -6.67 -14.54
CA LEU A 709 -3.32 -5.80 -13.40
C LEU A 709 -2.55 -4.50 -13.58
N TRP A 710 -3.23 -3.37 -13.45
CA TRP A 710 -2.56 -2.08 -13.56
C TRP A 710 -3.09 -1.08 -12.54
N THR A 711 -2.26 -0.07 -12.28
CA THR A 711 -2.67 1.14 -11.57
C THR A 711 -2.23 2.36 -12.33
N THR A 712 -2.96 3.46 -12.16
CA THR A 712 -2.57 4.79 -12.65
C THR A 712 -2.53 5.80 -11.52
N ASP A 713 -1.90 6.94 -11.77
CA ASP A 713 -2.13 8.15 -10.99
C ASP A 713 -3.41 8.88 -11.44
N ARG A 714 -3.68 10.06 -10.87
CA ARG A 714 -4.83 10.92 -11.23
C ARG A 714 -4.70 11.56 -12.63
N GLU A 715 -3.51 11.54 -13.22
CA GLU A 715 -3.24 12.02 -14.59
C GLU A 715 -3.29 10.87 -15.62
N LEU A 716 -3.75 9.69 -15.21
CA LEU A 716 -3.82 8.47 -16.03
C LEU A 716 -2.45 8.00 -16.55
N LYS A 717 -1.37 8.30 -15.82
CA LYS A 717 -0.06 7.68 -16.04
C LYS A 717 0.02 6.37 -15.29
N LEU A 718 0.45 5.32 -15.98
CA LEU A 718 0.62 3.99 -15.41
C LEU A 718 1.65 4.03 -14.27
N THR A 719 1.24 3.67 -13.06
CA THR A 719 2.11 3.58 -11.89
C THR A 719 2.61 2.16 -11.65
N THR A 720 1.87 1.15 -12.09
CA THR A 720 2.26 -0.26 -12.00
C THR A 720 1.51 -1.06 -13.07
N GLY A 721 2.18 -2.05 -13.66
CA GLY A 721 1.57 -3.06 -14.53
C GLY A 721 2.19 -4.42 -14.23
N ILE A 722 1.38 -5.41 -13.85
CA ILE A 722 1.79 -6.75 -13.42
C ILE A 722 0.78 -7.81 -13.91
N GLY A 723 1.12 -9.09 -13.71
CA GLY A 723 0.32 -10.23 -14.15
C GLY A 723 0.86 -10.92 -15.40
N ALA A 724 0.59 -12.22 -15.51
CA ALA A 724 0.97 -13.06 -16.63
C ALA A 724 0.22 -12.68 -17.92
N GLY A 725 -0.96 -12.04 -17.81
CA GLY A 725 -1.72 -11.56 -18.96
C GLY A 725 -0.97 -10.54 -19.84
N LEU A 726 0.06 -9.87 -19.30
CA LEU A 726 0.95 -8.99 -20.07
C LEU A 726 1.67 -9.72 -21.22
N ALA A 727 1.88 -11.04 -21.11
CA ALA A 727 2.50 -11.84 -22.15
C ALA A 727 1.68 -11.85 -23.46
N HIS A 728 0.35 -11.75 -23.36
CA HIS A 728 -0.54 -11.64 -24.54
C HIS A 728 -0.32 -10.38 -25.35
N LEU A 729 0.34 -9.38 -24.75
CA LEU A 729 0.68 -8.09 -25.34
C LEU A 729 2.14 -8.05 -25.83
N GLY A 730 2.86 -9.18 -25.76
CA GLY A 730 4.28 -9.27 -26.09
C GLY A 730 5.20 -8.71 -25.01
N LEU A 731 4.70 -8.47 -23.79
CA LEU A 731 5.44 -7.87 -22.69
C LEU A 731 5.88 -8.95 -21.69
N LYS A 732 7.09 -8.83 -21.14
CA LYS A 732 7.53 -9.75 -20.09
C LYS A 732 6.91 -9.36 -18.74
N PRO A 733 6.42 -10.32 -17.93
CA PRO A 733 6.02 -10.07 -16.56
C PRO A 733 7.14 -9.35 -15.80
N GLY A 734 6.81 -8.23 -15.14
CA GLY A 734 7.79 -7.42 -14.39
C GLY A 734 8.61 -6.42 -15.20
N GLN A 735 8.35 -6.23 -16.51
CA GLN A 735 8.91 -5.07 -17.23
C GLN A 735 8.25 -3.78 -16.75
N LEU A 736 8.91 -3.13 -15.78
CA LEU A 736 8.64 -1.77 -15.26
C LEU A 736 8.60 -0.66 -16.33
N GLN A 737 8.78 -0.97 -17.61
CA GLN A 737 9.03 -0.03 -18.71
C GLN A 737 7.82 0.85 -19.06
N MET A 738 6.64 0.56 -18.50
CA MET A 738 5.42 1.36 -18.66
C MET A 738 5.16 2.34 -17.52
N THR A 739 5.97 2.27 -16.46
CA THR A 739 5.78 3.15 -15.29
C THR A 739 6.08 4.60 -15.69
N GLY A 740 5.08 5.46 -15.58
CA GLY A 740 5.12 6.87 -15.98
C GLY A 740 4.56 7.16 -17.38
N THR A 741 4.23 6.14 -18.17
CA THR A 741 3.62 6.31 -19.50
C THR A 741 2.12 6.60 -19.35
N SER A 742 1.62 7.61 -20.06
CA SER A 742 0.19 7.95 -20.10
C SER A 742 -0.61 6.87 -20.83
N LEU A 743 -1.82 6.56 -20.35
CA LEU A 743 -2.75 5.66 -21.04
C LEU A 743 -3.06 6.15 -22.47
N TYR A 744 -3.12 7.45 -22.70
CA TYR A 744 -3.31 8.04 -24.04
C TYR A 744 -2.21 7.64 -25.01
N THR A 745 -0.95 7.73 -24.56
CA THR A 745 0.20 7.30 -25.34
C THR A 745 0.18 5.79 -25.59
N TYR A 746 -0.31 5.01 -24.62
CA TYR A 746 -0.36 3.56 -24.71
C TYR A 746 -1.43 3.06 -25.69
N PHE A 747 -2.64 3.64 -25.64
CA PHE A 747 -3.74 3.29 -26.54
C PHE A 747 -3.68 4.02 -27.89
N HIS A 748 -2.66 4.86 -28.11
CA HIS A 748 -2.49 5.67 -29.32
C HIS A 748 -3.75 6.49 -29.65
N THR A 749 -4.34 7.09 -28.63
CA THR A 749 -5.57 7.90 -28.71
C THR A 749 -5.36 9.21 -27.97
N ASP A 750 -6.00 10.27 -28.45
CA ASP A 750 -6.09 11.57 -27.76
C ASP A 750 -7.53 11.88 -27.32
N ASP A 751 -8.48 10.97 -27.60
CA ASP A 751 -9.91 11.16 -27.27
C ASP A 751 -10.20 10.77 -25.81
N PRO A 752 -10.64 11.70 -24.95
CA PRO A 752 -11.04 11.37 -23.58
C PRO A 752 -12.28 10.45 -23.51
N ASN A 753 -13.08 10.38 -24.58
CA ASN A 753 -14.24 9.49 -24.69
C ASN A 753 -13.90 8.13 -25.31
N ASP A 754 -12.62 7.86 -25.61
CA ASP A 754 -12.18 6.56 -26.08
C ASP A 754 -12.67 5.47 -25.11
N PRO A 755 -13.21 4.34 -25.62
CA PRO A 755 -13.73 3.27 -24.78
C PRO A 755 -12.69 2.69 -23.81
N ASN A 756 -11.39 2.87 -24.06
CA ASN A 756 -10.31 2.47 -23.17
C ASN A 756 -9.85 3.55 -22.18
N ILE A 757 -10.31 4.81 -22.34
CA ILE A 757 -9.93 5.95 -21.50
C ILE A 757 -11.09 6.41 -20.61
N ALA A 758 -12.30 6.55 -21.18
CA ALA A 758 -13.48 7.03 -20.47
C ALA A 758 -13.81 6.28 -19.16
N PRO A 759 -13.63 4.94 -19.07
CA PRO A 759 -13.79 4.22 -17.80
C PRO A 759 -12.92 4.75 -16.66
N HIS A 760 -11.70 5.20 -16.95
CA HIS A 760 -10.76 5.69 -15.93
C HIS A 760 -11.21 7.02 -15.32
N TYR A 761 -11.80 7.94 -16.10
CA TYR A 761 -12.34 9.18 -15.55
C TYR A 761 -13.54 8.95 -14.63
N ARG A 762 -14.41 7.99 -15.00
CA ARG A 762 -15.53 7.57 -14.14
C ARG A 762 -15.03 6.92 -12.85
N ALA A 763 -13.98 6.10 -12.92
CA ALA A 763 -13.33 5.57 -11.73
C ALA A 763 -12.69 6.66 -10.84
N LEU A 764 -12.08 7.69 -11.42
CA LEU A 764 -11.60 8.84 -10.65
C LEU A 764 -12.73 9.65 -9.99
N ALA A 765 -13.96 9.56 -10.52
CA ALA A 765 -15.17 10.13 -9.92
C ALA A 765 -15.78 9.25 -8.82
N GLY A 766 -15.29 8.01 -8.63
CA GLY A 766 -15.74 7.10 -7.57
C GLY A 766 -16.53 5.89 -8.05
N GLU A 767 -16.75 5.72 -9.36
CA GLU A 767 -17.54 4.63 -9.92
C GLU A 767 -16.71 3.37 -10.20
N THR A 768 -17.30 2.18 -10.03
CA THR A 768 -16.76 0.93 -10.57
C THR A 768 -17.27 0.76 -11.99
N VAL A 769 -16.37 0.58 -12.95
CA VAL A 769 -16.72 0.47 -14.37
C VAL A 769 -16.18 -0.81 -14.96
N ALA A 770 -17.07 -1.63 -15.52
CA ALA A 770 -16.74 -2.80 -16.32
C ALA A 770 -17.03 -2.53 -17.80
N TRP A 771 -16.14 -2.97 -18.70
CA TRP A 771 -16.33 -2.87 -20.15
C TRP A 771 -15.60 -3.98 -20.89
N GLU A 772 -16.02 -4.24 -22.13
CA GLU A 772 -15.28 -5.08 -23.07
C GLU A 772 -14.59 -4.18 -24.09
N ALA A 773 -13.31 -4.42 -24.36
CA ALA A 773 -12.56 -3.69 -25.35
C ALA A 773 -11.75 -4.62 -26.24
N ASN A 774 -11.74 -4.32 -27.53
CA ASN A 774 -10.87 -4.97 -28.49
C ASN A 774 -9.56 -4.19 -28.56
N TRP A 775 -8.45 -4.88 -28.32
CA TRP A 775 -7.13 -4.27 -28.38
C TRP A 775 -6.08 -5.28 -28.86
N LEU A 776 -5.24 -4.86 -29.81
CA LEU A 776 -4.25 -5.70 -30.51
C LEU A 776 -4.82 -7.02 -31.07
N GLY A 777 -6.07 -7.00 -31.56
CA GLY A 777 -6.74 -8.17 -32.15
C GLY A 777 -7.23 -9.21 -31.12
N ARG A 778 -7.23 -8.84 -29.84
CA ARG A 778 -7.79 -9.63 -28.74
C ARG A 778 -8.93 -8.87 -28.07
N THR A 779 -9.87 -9.59 -27.48
CA THR A 779 -10.99 -9.02 -26.73
C THR A 779 -10.72 -9.19 -25.25
N PHE A 780 -10.68 -8.08 -24.51
CA PHE A 780 -10.47 -8.06 -23.07
C PHE A 780 -11.74 -7.67 -22.33
N GLN A 781 -12.06 -8.40 -21.27
CA GLN A 781 -13.04 -8.00 -20.27
C GLN A 781 -12.30 -7.25 -19.17
N SER A 782 -12.56 -5.95 -19.04
CA SER A 782 -11.85 -5.05 -18.15
C SER A 782 -12.77 -4.49 -17.06
N VAL A 783 -12.23 -4.34 -15.85
CA VAL A 783 -12.87 -3.67 -14.72
C VAL A 783 -11.89 -2.65 -14.15
N VAL A 784 -12.35 -1.44 -13.87
CA VAL A 784 -11.56 -0.38 -13.24
C VAL A 784 -12.32 0.25 -12.07
N GLU A 785 -11.60 0.52 -11.00
CA GLU A 785 -12.10 1.09 -9.75
C GLU A 785 -11.21 2.24 -9.24
N PRO A 786 -11.72 3.08 -8.31
CA PRO A 786 -10.92 4.15 -7.69
C PRO A 786 -9.83 3.57 -6.79
N PHE A 787 -8.57 3.91 -7.05
CA PHE A 787 -7.45 3.52 -6.19
C PHE A 787 -7.25 4.52 -5.06
N ARG A 788 -7.31 4.07 -3.80
CA ARG A 788 -7.33 4.92 -2.60
C ARG A 788 -6.10 4.76 -1.74
N ASP A 789 -5.68 5.86 -1.12
CA ASP A 789 -4.66 5.82 -0.07
C ASP A 789 -5.22 5.37 1.29
N ALA A 790 -4.35 5.29 2.30
CA ALA A 790 -4.74 4.87 3.66
C ALA A 790 -5.70 5.87 4.35
N GLY A 791 -5.82 7.10 3.87
CA GLY A 791 -6.78 8.10 4.34
C GLY A 791 -8.13 8.04 3.60
N GLY A 792 -8.29 7.13 2.65
CA GLY A 792 -9.49 6.99 1.81
C GLY A 792 -9.55 7.94 0.61
N GLN A 793 -8.51 8.75 0.39
CA GLN A 793 -8.44 9.69 -0.73
C GLN A 793 -8.09 8.95 -2.03
N ILE A 794 -8.79 9.29 -3.12
CA ILE A 794 -8.52 8.75 -4.46
C ILE A 794 -7.18 9.31 -4.97
N ILE A 795 -6.21 8.42 -5.16
CA ILE A 795 -4.87 8.72 -5.67
C ILE A 795 -4.70 8.30 -7.13
N GLY A 796 -5.66 7.58 -7.70
CA GLY A 796 -5.63 7.13 -9.09
C GLY A 796 -6.69 6.08 -9.40
N THR A 797 -6.41 5.20 -10.36
CA THR A 797 -7.29 4.07 -10.70
C THR A 797 -6.57 2.74 -10.58
N ILE A 798 -7.29 1.68 -10.23
CA ILE A 798 -6.80 0.30 -10.24
C ILE A 798 -7.70 -0.51 -11.16
N GLY A 799 -7.11 -1.28 -12.07
CA GLY A 799 -7.87 -2.05 -13.03
C GLY A 799 -7.31 -3.44 -13.28
N ILE A 800 -8.19 -4.28 -13.80
CA ILE A 800 -7.91 -5.65 -14.21
C ILE A 800 -8.51 -5.93 -15.59
N ALA A 801 -7.80 -6.69 -16.41
CA ALA A 801 -8.27 -7.12 -17.72
C ALA A 801 -7.99 -8.61 -17.92
N LEU A 802 -9.03 -9.37 -18.24
CA LEU A 802 -8.97 -10.78 -18.62
C LEU A 802 -9.16 -10.92 -20.12
N ASP A 803 -8.37 -11.77 -20.76
CA ASP A 803 -8.54 -12.09 -22.18
C ASP A 803 -9.72 -13.05 -22.35
N ILE A 804 -10.69 -12.66 -23.17
CA ILE A 804 -11.91 -13.43 -23.46
C ILE A 804 -12.06 -13.77 -24.95
N THR A 805 -10.97 -13.66 -25.71
CA THR A 805 -10.98 -13.80 -27.18
C THR A 805 -11.51 -15.16 -27.64
N GLU A 806 -11.04 -16.26 -27.03
CA GLU A 806 -11.48 -17.62 -27.41
C GLU A 806 -12.96 -17.85 -27.12
N ARG A 807 -13.46 -17.33 -26.00
CA ARG A 807 -14.89 -17.38 -25.65
C ARG A 807 -15.74 -16.68 -26.72
N LYS A 808 -15.37 -15.45 -27.10
CA LYS A 808 -16.13 -14.68 -28.10
C LYS A 808 -16.21 -15.40 -29.44
N ARG A 809 -15.12 -16.03 -29.88
CA ARG A 809 -15.11 -16.87 -31.10
C ARG A 809 -16.04 -18.07 -30.98
N ALA A 810 -16.11 -18.72 -29.81
CA ALA A 810 -17.01 -19.85 -29.58
C ALA A 810 -18.50 -19.42 -29.57
N GLU A 811 -18.82 -18.28 -28.96
CA GLU A 811 -20.18 -17.72 -28.93
C GLU A 811 -20.65 -17.33 -30.35
N GLU A 812 -19.80 -16.69 -31.14
CA GLU A 812 -20.10 -16.36 -32.54
C GLU A 812 -20.33 -17.64 -33.36
N ALA A 813 -19.49 -18.66 -33.22
CA ALA A 813 -19.66 -19.93 -33.92
C ALA A 813 -20.97 -20.64 -33.54
N LEU A 814 -21.37 -20.59 -32.25
CA LEU A 814 -22.65 -21.12 -31.79
C LEU A 814 -23.82 -20.33 -32.39
N ARG A 815 -23.75 -19.00 -32.36
CA ARG A 815 -24.77 -18.12 -32.93
C ARG A 815 -24.95 -18.32 -34.43
N GLU A 816 -23.85 -18.51 -35.17
CA GLU A 816 -23.89 -18.87 -36.59
C GLU A 816 -24.46 -20.28 -36.83
N SER A 817 -24.19 -21.23 -35.94
CA SER A 817 -24.79 -22.57 -35.99
C SER A 817 -26.32 -22.51 -35.78
N GLU A 818 -26.76 -21.78 -34.76
CA GLU A 818 -28.19 -21.59 -34.45
C GLU A 818 -28.91 -20.81 -35.57
N ALA A 819 -28.27 -19.80 -36.16
CA ALA A 819 -28.81 -19.05 -37.29
C ALA A 819 -28.89 -19.88 -38.59
N ARG A 820 -28.05 -20.92 -38.74
CA ARG A 820 -28.19 -21.92 -39.82
C ARG A 820 -29.29 -22.94 -39.57
N PHE A 821 -29.68 -23.13 -38.31
CA PHE A 821 -30.72 -24.09 -37.90
C PHE A 821 -32.14 -23.49 -37.86
N ARG A 822 -32.25 -22.17 -37.69
CA ARG A 822 -33.51 -21.40 -37.83
C ARG A 822 -33.76 -21.03 -39.28
#